data_AF-A0A364N4E8-F1
#
_entry.id   AF-A0A364N4E8-F1
#
_cell.length_a   1.000
_cell.length_b   1.000
_cell.length_c   1.000
_cell.angle_alpha   90.00
_cell.angle_beta   90.00
_cell.angle_gamma   90.00
#
_symmetry.space_group_name_H-M   'P 1'
#
loop_
_entity.id
_entity.type
_entity.pdbx_description
1 polymer ?
#
loop_
_entity_poly.entity_id
_entity_poly.type
_entity_poly.pdbx_seq_one_letter_code
_entity_poly.pdbx_strand_id
1 'polypeptide(L)'
;MKVFTYEAWGVSSTGFDPLHTFVRSQFVSPIVLACTRALLSIYCFTTIITCYTWLVNETATIKLKDVNIGSYTIQQSDDAIGQSFSFFTYLTFWSLGFYFLISSIQTFIYAYRQRNWLQSWPKCLQLLYSMYYSTITSFPFLVTIVFWGTMNSGWPSGRFEQWINISVHGLNSVFAAAEIILPATEPLPWNHLSVVLGVLSIYLGLAYLTRYTQGFYVYEWMNPAHGNVSIILHVLGYAGGMITLFCLARYTIVLRNLLLQRLQECKAGKLDQKRFQLDDKSDTWSAKVVVSEVLGGGALCSGWKTENAKKNNRDDVTESITNSAVFNSTTGASSKTPSKYGFTSALGDEDCLFLNVYAPAGAKDLPVFFWIHGGGYGLFSASGLDPTEFMTTNRNGFISVIIQYRLGAFGFLSSQEVKKNGALNAGLLDMNFALKWVQKNISKFGGDPKRITLAGESAGGAAVLYQAQAYGGKQKETLFHNIITASPWVPYQHAYDDDEPTATYERFVEAAGCSTAPNVMDCLRAADTVVMQNASAKVAEAGPFGKFSFLPVTDGSFVKECLSESLAGKAVRGKRVLSSNMANEGIPLSPPTTRTLEDFRAYLDVTFPSFSPRSKMLIEETYSFPGDSLDVQPNATRFATSGTGIPTALNQSEFGTGNQQRLFNLFAEYAFVCPSYWAAEAFPEGWKYQFSALPSYHGYDLQALWSKTRTPGKSFKHTFRQIWGNFIINNSPVISVQDAKGGVANSTVPPIEEYGSGKIQWPKWNVEEPVLLNLNSTGGRPYRVQTTVDLYYSTYSDPGVSNVISLADAAAWEGGRGKRCEFWKSMASKIPY
;
A
#
# COMPACT_ATOMS: atom_id res chain seq x y z
N MET A 1 25.74 4.82 -9.99
CA MET A 1 25.66 6.31 -9.90
C MET A 1 24.49 6.77 -9.00
N LYS A 2 24.35 6.22 -7.77
CA LYS A 2 23.21 6.53 -6.86
C LYS A 2 23.39 7.84 -6.06
N VAL A 3 24.63 8.33 -5.94
CA VAL A 3 25.00 9.51 -5.13
C VAL A 3 24.37 10.81 -5.63
N PHE A 4 24.02 10.93 -6.93
CA PHE A 4 23.43 12.16 -7.49
C PHE A 4 21.90 12.19 -7.49
N THR A 5 21.25 11.26 -6.79
CA THR A 5 19.77 11.19 -6.73
C THR A 5 19.25 11.89 -5.48
N TYR A 6 18.13 12.62 -5.59
CA TYR A 6 17.47 13.25 -4.43
C TYR A 6 17.21 12.28 -3.27
N GLU A 7 16.94 11.02 -3.57
CA GLU A 7 16.68 9.97 -2.58
C GLU A 7 17.92 9.65 -1.73
N ALA A 8 19.11 9.66 -2.33
CA ALA A 8 20.36 9.50 -1.60
C ALA A 8 20.65 10.66 -0.62
N TRP A 9 19.97 11.79 -0.78
CA TRP A 9 20.08 12.96 0.09
C TRP A 9 18.79 13.21 0.90
N GLY A 10 18.00 12.16 1.13
CA GLY A 10 16.84 12.21 2.03
C GLY A 10 15.59 12.87 1.45
N VAL A 11 15.49 13.02 0.12
CA VAL A 11 14.29 13.51 -0.57
C VAL A 11 13.73 12.39 -1.45
N SER A 12 12.67 11.72 -1.00
CA SER A 12 12.07 10.56 -1.70
C SER A 12 11.60 10.90 -3.12
N SER A 13 11.63 9.89 -4.00
CA SER A 13 11.04 9.95 -5.35
C SER A 13 9.52 10.14 -5.34
N THR A 14 8.85 9.77 -4.24
CA THR A 14 7.41 9.94 -4.03
C THR A 14 7.01 11.31 -3.48
N GLY A 15 7.97 12.17 -3.12
CA GLY A 15 7.77 13.51 -2.55
C GLY A 15 8.60 13.75 -1.28
N PHE A 16 8.78 15.01 -0.88
CA PHE A 16 9.51 15.34 0.35
C PHE A 16 8.69 14.98 1.60
N ASP A 17 9.29 14.22 2.52
CA ASP A 17 8.68 13.85 3.80
C ASP A 17 7.21 13.35 3.68
N PRO A 18 6.96 12.25 2.95
CA PRO A 18 5.60 11.77 2.69
C PRO A 18 4.88 11.33 3.98
N LEU A 19 5.64 10.98 5.02
CA LEU A 19 5.14 10.60 6.34
C LEU A 19 5.09 11.79 7.32
N HIS A 20 5.27 13.03 6.87
CA HIS A 20 5.18 14.22 7.73
C HIS A 20 6.05 14.15 9.01
N THR A 21 7.17 13.46 8.94
CA THR A 21 8.10 13.18 10.05
C THR A 21 8.70 14.43 10.67
N PHE A 22 8.87 15.51 9.90
CA PHE A 22 9.41 16.78 10.42
C PHE A 22 8.39 17.54 11.29
N VAL A 23 7.09 17.32 11.10
CA VAL A 23 6.01 18.07 11.76
C VAL A 23 5.18 17.21 12.73
N ARG A 24 5.43 15.90 12.77
CA ARG A 24 4.82 15.00 13.73
C ARG A 24 5.80 14.67 14.84
N SER A 25 5.25 14.36 16.00
CA SER A 25 5.96 13.76 17.12
C SER A 25 5.20 12.53 17.56
N GLN A 26 5.92 11.53 18.06
CA GLN A 26 5.32 10.35 18.69
C GLN A 26 5.13 10.54 20.21
N PHE A 27 5.68 11.61 20.78
CA PHE A 27 5.62 11.92 22.22
C PHE A 27 4.59 13.00 22.56
N VAL A 28 4.45 13.99 21.67
CA VAL A 28 3.60 15.16 21.89
C VAL A 28 2.71 15.42 20.67
N SER A 29 1.57 16.08 20.87
CA SER A 29 0.70 16.44 19.75
C SER A 29 1.40 17.45 18.81
N PRO A 30 1.01 17.55 17.53
CA PRO A 30 1.57 18.55 16.62
C PRO A 30 1.46 19.99 17.14
N ILE A 31 0.39 20.33 17.87
CA ILE A 31 0.23 21.65 18.50
C ILE A 31 1.29 21.86 19.59
N VAL A 32 1.50 20.87 20.45
CA VAL A 32 2.52 20.96 21.52
C VAL A 32 3.92 21.05 20.90
N LEU A 33 4.22 20.24 19.88
CA LEU A 33 5.49 20.32 19.15
C LEU A 33 5.69 21.72 18.52
N ALA A 34 4.65 22.28 17.91
CA ALA A 34 4.69 23.62 17.33
C ALA A 34 4.96 24.69 18.39
N CYS A 35 4.25 24.63 19.53
CA CYS A 35 4.43 25.54 20.66
C CYS A 35 5.83 25.41 21.27
N THR A 36 6.36 24.20 21.45
CA THR A 36 7.72 23.97 21.95
C THR A 36 8.74 24.62 21.01
N ARG A 37 8.64 24.38 19.71
CA ARG A 37 9.54 25.02 18.72
C ARG A 37 9.39 26.54 18.73
N ALA A 38 8.17 27.07 18.84
CA ALA A 38 7.96 28.52 18.94
C ALA A 38 8.62 29.10 20.20
N LEU A 39 8.50 28.44 21.36
CA LEU A 39 9.15 28.86 22.60
C LEU A 39 10.68 28.82 22.51
N LEU A 40 11.25 27.77 21.92
CA LEU A 40 12.70 27.68 21.69
C LEU A 40 13.18 28.78 20.74
N SER A 41 12.41 29.07 19.69
CA SER A 41 12.71 30.16 18.75
C SER A 41 12.69 31.52 19.45
N ILE A 42 11.64 31.81 20.22
CA ILE A 42 11.51 33.04 21.00
C ILE A 42 12.68 33.16 21.97
N TYR A 43 13.01 32.09 22.70
CA TYR A 43 14.15 32.09 23.62
C TYR A 43 15.45 32.44 22.90
N CYS A 44 15.73 31.84 21.74
CA CYS A 44 16.95 32.13 20.98
C CYS A 44 17.04 33.62 20.63
N PHE A 45 15.97 34.20 20.05
CA PHE A 45 15.97 35.61 19.67
C PHE A 45 16.00 36.54 20.88
N THR A 46 15.25 36.25 21.94
CA THR A 46 15.28 37.03 23.18
C THR A 46 16.67 37.01 23.81
N THR A 47 17.32 35.84 23.91
CA THR A 47 18.70 35.75 24.42
C THR A 47 19.65 36.62 23.62
N ILE A 48 19.60 36.56 22.29
CA ILE A 48 20.48 37.38 21.43
C ILE A 48 20.21 38.87 21.64
N ILE A 49 18.94 39.28 21.62
CA ILE A 49 18.56 40.68 21.82
C ILE A 49 19.02 41.16 23.20
N THR A 50 18.78 40.39 24.25
CA THR A 50 19.22 40.71 25.62
C THR A 50 20.74 40.81 25.71
N CYS A 51 21.49 39.90 25.05
CA CYS A 51 22.95 39.98 25.02
C CYS A 51 23.41 41.28 24.36
N TYR A 52 22.84 41.63 23.21
CA TYR A 52 23.23 42.86 22.51
C TYR A 52 22.83 44.11 23.31
N THR A 53 21.62 44.15 23.86
CA THR A 53 21.17 45.27 24.69
C THR A 53 22.04 45.47 25.95
N TRP A 54 22.50 44.37 26.55
CA TRP A 54 23.42 44.43 27.69
C TRP A 54 24.79 44.97 27.26
N LEU A 55 25.38 44.38 26.22
CA LEU A 55 26.73 44.73 25.74
C LEU A 55 26.85 46.17 25.21
N VAL A 56 25.74 46.83 24.83
CA VAL A 56 25.75 48.25 24.46
C VAL A 56 26.14 49.15 25.63
N ASN A 57 25.76 48.80 26.86
CA ASN A 57 25.95 49.66 28.03
C ASN A 57 26.91 49.09 29.08
N GLU A 58 27.22 47.80 28.99
CA GLU A 58 27.97 47.05 29.99
C GLU A 58 29.05 46.18 29.32
N THR A 59 30.10 45.84 30.06
CA THR A 59 31.17 44.95 29.59
C THR A 59 31.06 43.59 30.27
N ALA A 60 31.12 42.50 29.49
CA ALA A 60 31.13 41.13 29.99
C ALA A 60 32.55 40.56 29.98
N THR A 61 32.99 40.00 31.10
CA THR A 61 34.33 39.42 31.23
C THR A 61 34.30 37.90 31.05
N ILE A 62 34.87 37.39 29.95
CA ILE A 62 34.96 35.94 29.68
C ILE A 62 36.38 35.46 29.92
N LYS A 63 36.54 34.51 30.85
CA LYS A 63 37.80 33.82 31.09
C LYS A 63 37.85 32.55 30.25
N LEU A 64 38.85 32.48 29.37
CA LEU A 64 39.08 31.35 28.48
C LEU A 64 40.46 30.73 28.77
N LYS A 65 40.69 29.56 28.20
CA LYS A 65 41.98 28.87 28.09
C LYS A 65 41.99 28.12 26.76
N ASP A 66 43.14 27.62 26.36
CA ASP A 66 43.22 26.74 25.20
C ASP A 66 44.25 25.63 25.41
N VAL A 67 44.25 24.64 24.53
CA VAL A 67 45.26 23.58 24.52
C VAL A 67 46.60 24.22 24.13
N ASN A 68 47.52 24.28 25.11
CA ASN A 68 48.84 24.93 25.04
C ASN A 68 48.84 26.46 25.18
N ILE A 69 47.74 27.07 25.64
CA ILE A 69 47.68 28.51 25.96
C ILE A 69 47.18 28.68 27.39
N GLY A 70 47.90 29.46 28.20
CA GLY A 70 47.49 29.81 29.56
C GLY A 70 46.13 30.51 29.59
N SER A 71 45.46 30.53 30.74
CA SER A 71 44.16 31.21 30.85
C SER A 71 44.29 32.70 30.53
N TYR A 72 43.41 33.19 29.66
CA TYR A 72 43.36 34.57 29.22
C TYR A 72 41.94 35.11 29.37
N THR A 73 41.79 36.43 29.38
CA THR A 73 40.50 37.09 29.60
C THR A 73 40.16 37.97 28.41
N ILE A 74 38.94 37.81 27.90
CA ILE A 74 38.36 38.68 26.86
C ILE A 74 37.33 39.58 27.53
N GLN A 75 37.39 40.87 27.26
CA GLN A 75 36.35 41.84 27.59
C GLN A 75 35.45 42.02 26.36
N GLN A 76 34.17 41.72 26.51
CA GLN A 76 33.17 41.95 25.46
C GLN A 76 32.37 43.20 25.81
N SER A 77 32.41 44.21 24.93
CA SER A 77 31.56 45.41 24.99
C SER A 77 30.71 45.50 23.71
N ASP A 78 30.25 46.69 23.36
CA ASP A 78 29.54 47.04 22.14
C ASP A 78 30.23 46.56 20.85
N ASP A 79 31.56 46.62 20.77
CA ASP A 79 32.35 46.10 19.65
C ASP A 79 32.10 44.60 19.39
N ALA A 80 31.83 43.81 20.44
CA ALA A 80 31.56 42.38 20.32
C ALA A 80 30.24 42.10 19.59
N ILE A 81 29.30 43.06 19.54
CA ILE A 81 28.04 42.94 18.82
C ILE A 81 28.31 42.87 17.32
N GLY A 82 29.17 43.76 16.80
CA GLY A 82 29.58 43.80 15.39
C GLY A 82 30.42 42.57 14.97
N GLN A 83 31.06 41.92 15.93
CA GLN A 83 31.90 40.74 15.72
C GLN A 83 31.16 39.40 15.96
N SER A 84 29.93 39.44 16.45
CA SER A 84 29.16 38.25 16.86
C SER A 84 29.11 37.14 15.80
N PHE A 85 28.89 37.49 14.53
CA PHE A 85 28.85 36.54 13.40
C PHE A 85 30.21 35.89 13.06
N SER A 86 31.32 36.39 13.60
CA SER A 86 32.63 35.76 13.46
C SER A 86 32.76 34.51 14.33
N PHE A 87 31.99 34.41 15.43
CA PHE A 87 32.04 33.30 16.37
C PHE A 87 31.01 32.22 16.03
N PHE A 88 31.45 30.95 16.00
CA PHE A 88 30.62 29.81 15.62
C PHE A 88 29.40 29.63 16.53
N THR A 89 29.55 29.98 17.82
CA THR A 89 28.50 29.87 18.82
C THR A 89 27.29 30.74 18.46
N TYR A 90 27.52 32.02 18.11
CA TYR A 90 26.44 32.92 17.71
C TYR A 90 25.82 32.50 16.37
N LEU A 91 26.63 32.06 15.39
CA LEU A 91 26.11 31.50 14.13
C LEU A 91 25.18 30.31 14.37
N THR A 92 25.61 29.38 15.23
CA THR A 92 24.83 28.20 15.60
C THR A 92 23.55 28.59 16.34
N PHE A 93 23.61 29.60 17.20
CA PHE A 93 22.45 30.04 17.99
C PHE A 93 21.41 30.81 17.15
N TRP A 94 21.85 31.69 16.25
CA TRP A 94 20.98 32.30 15.22
C TRP A 94 20.33 31.24 14.34
N SER A 95 21.12 30.24 13.92
CA SER A 95 20.63 29.12 13.13
C SER A 95 19.55 28.33 13.88
N LEU A 96 19.71 28.05 15.17
CA LEU A 96 18.67 27.43 15.99
C LEU A 96 17.40 28.28 16.01
N GLY A 97 17.51 29.59 16.25
CA GLY A 97 16.38 30.51 16.27
C GLY A 97 15.53 30.49 15.00
N PHE A 98 16.19 30.62 13.83
CA PHE A 98 15.51 30.57 12.53
C PHE A 98 14.96 29.19 12.18
N TYR A 99 15.71 28.12 12.45
CA TYR A 99 15.23 26.76 12.23
C TYR A 99 13.94 26.49 13.01
N PHE A 100 13.91 26.84 14.31
CA PHE A 100 12.73 26.63 15.14
C PHE A 100 11.56 27.53 14.73
N LEU A 101 11.83 28.76 14.27
CA LEU A 101 10.78 29.64 13.74
C LEU A 101 10.06 28.98 12.56
N ILE A 102 10.82 28.60 11.52
CA ILE A 102 10.25 28.00 10.31
C ILE A 102 9.57 26.66 10.62
N SER A 103 10.22 25.83 11.45
CA SER A 103 9.69 24.52 11.83
C SER A 103 8.40 24.66 12.67
N SER A 104 8.29 25.68 13.53
CA SER A 104 7.06 25.95 14.29
C SER A 104 5.90 26.35 13.38
N ILE A 105 6.12 27.29 12.44
CA ILE A 105 5.12 27.73 11.46
C ILE A 105 4.62 26.54 10.64
N GLN A 106 5.55 25.73 10.12
CA GLN A 106 5.24 24.53 9.35
C GLN A 106 4.41 23.53 10.18
N THR A 107 4.77 23.33 11.45
CA THR A 107 4.06 22.42 12.35
C THR A 107 2.66 22.92 12.69
N PHE A 108 2.47 24.24 12.88
CA PHE A 108 1.15 24.84 13.04
C PHE A 108 0.29 24.65 11.78
N ILE A 109 0.81 24.97 10.60
CA ILE A 109 0.09 24.76 9.33
C ILE A 109 -0.34 23.30 9.20
N TYR A 110 0.54 22.36 9.53
CA TYR A 110 0.21 20.94 9.53
C TYR A 110 -0.89 20.60 10.54
N ALA A 111 -0.79 21.07 11.79
CA ALA A 111 -1.80 20.82 12.82
C ALA A 111 -3.21 21.26 12.40
N TYR A 112 -3.33 22.40 11.71
CA TYR A 112 -4.63 22.95 11.29
C TYR A 112 -5.11 22.46 9.93
N ARG A 113 -4.21 22.28 8.95
CA ARG A 113 -4.58 21.97 7.56
C ARG A 113 -4.29 20.54 7.14
N GLN A 114 -3.65 19.74 8.00
CA GLN A 114 -3.19 18.39 7.71
C GLN A 114 -2.35 18.32 6.42
N ARG A 115 -1.63 19.41 6.12
CA ARG A 115 -0.77 19.56 4.95
C ARG A 115 0.57 20.13 5.37
N ASN A 116 1.65 19.52 4.90
CA ASN A 116 3.00 20.02 5.10
C ASN A 116 3.35 21.00 3.96
N TRP A 117 3.48 22.29 4.27
CA TRP A 117 3.74 23.34 3.27
C TRP A 117 5.09 23.17 2.55
N LEU A 118 6.11 22.61 3.20
CA LEU A 118 7.42 22.32 2.58
C LEU A 118 7.33 21.32 1.42
N GLN A 119 6.28 20.48 1.38
CA GLN A 119 6.03 19.58 0.25
C GLN A 119 5.71 20.32 -1.06
N SER A 120 5.25 21.58 -0.96
CA SER A 120 4.96 22.43 -2.12
C SER A 120 6.17 23.24 -2.61
N TRP A 121 7.29 23.24 -1.87
CA TRP A 121 8.48 23.97 -2.25
C TRP A 121 9.25 23.27 -3.39
N PRO A 122 10.03 24.01 -4.19
CA PRO A 122 11.00 23.42 -5.11
C PRO A 122 11.91 22.38 -4.43
N LYS A 123 12.23 21.29 -5.14
CA LYS A 123 13.06 20.18 -4.62
C LYS A 123 14.41 20.63 -4.05
N CYS A 124 15.00 21.69 -4.61
CA CYS A 124 16.25 22.27 -4.08
C CYS A 124 16.08 22.81 -2.66
N LEU A 125 14.97 23.48 -2.36
CA LEU A 125 14.70 24.02 -1.02
C LEU A 125 14.32 22.92 -0.03
N GLN A 126 13.64 21.86 -0.49
CA GLN A 126 13.36 20.66 0.31
C GLN A 126 14.67 19.96 0.73
N LEU A 127 15.59 19.80 -0.23
CA LEU A 127 16.92 19.26 0.01
C LEU A 127 17.72 20.13 1.00
N LEU A 128 17.72 21.46 0.80
CA LEU A 128 18.39 22.39 1.70
C LEU A 128 17.82 22.34 3.12
N TYR A 129 16.49 22.21 3.28
CA TYR A 129 15.89 22.05 4.60
C TYR A 129 16.31 20.73 5.28
N SER A 130 16.40 19.63 4.52
CA SER A 130 16.91 18.34 5.01
C SER A 130 18.39 18.42 5.45
N MET A 131 19.22 19.13 4.69
CA MET A 131 20.62 19.39 5.05
C MET A 131 20.70 20.29 6.30
N TYR A 132 19.84 21.31 6.37
CA TYR A 132 19.78 22.24 7.50
C TYR A 132 19.40 21.54 8.81
N TYR A 133 18.48 20.57 8.76
CA TYR A 133 18.20 19.71 9.91
C TYR A 133 19.45 18.98 10.44
N SER A 134 20.33 18.53 9.55
CA SER A 134 21.55 17.80 9.93
C SER A 134 22.56 18.72 10.61
N THR A 135 22.62 19.99 10.23
CA THR A 135 23.47 20.97 10.92
C THR A 135 22.93 21.29 12.31
N ILE A 136 21.61 21.43 12.45
CA ILE A 136 20.94 21.73 13.72
C ILE A 136 21.08 20.60 14.74
N THR A 137 21.06 19.35 14.29
CA THR A 137 21.19 18.17 15.16
C THR A 137 22.64 17.79 15.45
N SER A 138 23.63 18.48 14.88
CA SER A 138 25.03 18.09 15.04
C SER A 138 25.94 19.22 15.58
N PHE A 139 25.90 20.43 15.01
CA PHE A 139 26.82 21.52 15.41
C PHE A 139 26.67 22.03 16.85
N PRO A 140 25.46 22.13 17.44
CA PRO A 140 25.32 22.63 18.80
C PRO A 140 26.10 21.81 19.84
N PHE A 141 26.20 20.49 19.65
CA PHE A 141 27.01 19.63 20.52
C PHE A 141 28.50 19.93 20.41
N LEU A 142 28.99 20.20 19.21
CA LEU A 142 30.39 20.60 19.01
C LEU A 142 30.69 21.89 19.77
N VAL A 143 29.81 22.89 19.67
CA VAL A 143 29.95 24.17 20.39
C VAL A 143 30.02 23.95 21.90
N THR A 144 29.13 23.14 22.47
CA THR A 144 29.11 22.87 23.91
C THR A 144 30.37 22.13 24.36
N ILE A 145 30.78 21.09 23.63
CA ILE A 145 31.96 20.29 23.98
C ILE A 145 33.23 21.12 23.89
N VAL A 146 33.39 21.91 22.83
CA VAL A 146 34.57 22.77 22.66
C VAL A 146 34.59 23.86 23.74
N PHE A 147 33.47 24.56 23.95
CA PHE A 147 33.44 25.63 24.94
C PHE A 147 33.72 25.10 26.35
N TRP A 148 32.97 24.10 26.82
CA TRP A 148 33.10 23.61 28.20
C TRP A 148 34.26 22.64 28.42
N GLY A 149 34.63 21.87 27.39
CA GLY A 149 35.67 20.85 27.47
C GLY A 149 37.07 21.41 27.24
N THR A 150 37.25 22.36 26.32
CA THR A 150 38.58 22.86 25.96
C THR A 150 38.78 24.34 26.28
N MET A 151 37.76 25.19 26.11
CA MET A 151 37.95 26.64 26.19
C MET A 151 37.65 27.29 27.56
N ASN A 152 36.75 26.72 28.37
CA ASN A 152 36.30 27.36 29.60
C ASN A 152 37.37 27.24 30.72
N SER A 153 37.78 28.37 31.31
CA SER A 153 38.81 28.40 32.35
C SER A 153 38.31 28.65 33.77
N GLY A 154 36.99 28.68 33.97
CA GLY A 154 36.40 28.75 35.31
C GLY A 154 34.93 29.19 35.28
N TRP A 155 34.23 29.07 36.41
CA TRP A 155 32.87 29.59 36.52
C TRP A 155 32.91 31.13 36.70
N PRO A 156 32.18 31.91 35.88
CA PRO A 156 32.19 33.36 36.00
C PRO A 156 31.51 33.83 37.28
N SER A 157 31.94 34.98 37.82
CA SER A 157 31.36 35.58 39.04
C SER A 157 30.14 36.46 38.77
N GLY A 158 30.05 37.04 37.57
CA GLY A 158 28.94 37.91 37.18
C GLY A 158 27.70 37.13 36.73
N ARG A 159 26.51 37.64 37.09
CA ARG A 159 25.24 36.96 36.80
C ARG A 159 24.94 36.89 35.31
N PHE A 160 25.29 37.93 34.56
CA PHE A 160 25.10 37.97 33.10
C PHE A 160 25.99 36.95 32.41
N GLU A 161 27.26 36.88 32.79
CA GLU A 161 28.25 35.94 32.26
C GLU A 161 27.89 34.48 32.58
N GLN A 162 27.37 34.22 33.78
CA GLN A 162 26.82 32.90 34.12
C GLN A 162 25.66 32.54 33.20
N TRP A 163 24.71 33.46 33.01
CA TRP A 163 23.52 33.22 32.20
C TRP A 163 23.83 33.05 30.71
N ILE A 164 24.73 33.86 30.13
CA ILE A 164 25.09 33.75 28.71
C ILE A 164 25.88 32.46 28.43
N ASN A 165 26.79 32.07 29.33
CA ASN A 165 27.52 30.81 29.21
C ASN A 165 26.57 29.61 29.24
N ILE A 166 25.58 29.63 30.14
CA ILE A 166 24.54 28.58 30.16
C ILE A 166 23.70 28.64 28.89
N SER A 167 23.22 29.81 28.49
CA SER A 167 22.25 29.95 27.41
C SER A 167 22.82 29.62 26.05
N VAL A 168 23.94 30.24 25.68
CA VAL A 168 24.47 30.16 24.31
C VAL A 168 25.41 28.97 24.14
N HIS A 169 26.10 28.53 25.21
CA HIS A 169 27.07 27.43 25.15
C HIS A 169 26.58 26.13 25.79
N GLY A 170 25.54 26.16 26.63
CA GLY A 170 24.96 24.97 27.25
C GLY A 170 23.61 24.55 26.64
N LEU A 171 22.63 25.47 26.61
CA LEU A 171 21.28 25.16 26.17
C LEU A 171 21.16 24.88 24.66
N ASN A 172 22.12 25.33 23.84
CA ASN A 172 22.15 25.01 22.42
C ASN A 172 22.15 23.48 22.17
N SER A 173 22.90 22.70 22.96
CA SER A 173 22.88 21.22 22.90
C SER A 173 21.56 20.64 23.39
N VAL A 174 20.93 21.27 24.39
CA VAL A 174 19.59 20.89 24.85
C VAL A 174 18.56 21.10 23.74
N PHE A 175 18.69 22.17 22.97
CA PHE A 175 17.79 22.46 21.85
C PHE A 175 17.98 21.47 20.71
N ALA A 176 19.24 21.14 20.36
CA ALA A 176 19.54 20.07 19.41
C ALA A 176 18.98 18.72 19.88
N ALA A 177 19.15 18.38 21.16
CA ALA A 177 18.60 17.17 21.75
C ALA A 177 17.07 17.15 21.70
N ALA A 178 16.40 18.26 21.99
CA ALA A 178 14.94 18.37 21.87
C ALA A 178 14.48 18.06 20.43
N GLU A 179 15.22 18.52 19.42
CA GLU A 179 14.90 18.30 18.01
C GLU A 179 15.34 16.91 17.50
N ILE A 180 16.23 16.21 18.22
CA ILE A 180 16.55 14.79 18.04
C ILE A 180 15.52 13.90 18.75
N ILE A 181 14.92 14.34 19.85
CA ILE A 181 14.05 13.48 20.68
C ILE A 181 12.58 13.66 20.31
N LEU A 182 12.09 14.89 20.18
CA LEU A 182 10.66 15.13 20.05
C LEU A 182 10.08 14.78 18.67
N PRO A 183 10.65 15.23 17.54
CA PRO A 183 10.07 14.99 16.21
C PRO A 183 10.20 13.53 15.77
N ALA A 184 9.35 13.08 14.85
CA ALA A 184 9.36 11.73 14.31
C ALA A 184 10.34 11.56 13.12
N THR A 185 11.37 12.40 13.04
CA THR A 185 12.31 12.54 11.91
C THR A 185 13.07 11.25 11.58
N GLU A 186 13.41 11.06 10.29
CA GLU A 186 14.22 9.92 9.87
C GLU A 186 15.73 10.12 10.17
N PRO A 187 16.52 9.03 10.27
CA PRO A 187 17.96 9.11 10.47
C PRO A 187 18.69 9.90 9.38
N LEU A 188 19.62 10.79 9.79
CA LEU A 188 20.37 11.71 8.92
C LEU A 188 21.08 11.00 7.75
N PRO A 189 20.77 11.28 6.46
CA PRO A 189 21.42 10.62 5.33
C PRO A 189 22.95 10.71 5.37
N TRP A 190 23.66 9.63 5.07
CA TRP A 190 25.13 9.60 5.11
C TRP A 190 25.80 10.69 4.25
N ASN A 191 25.18 11.05 3.12
CA ASN A 191 25.69 12.10 2.24
C ASN A 191 25.71 13.48 2.93
N HIS A 192 24.88 13.71 3.95
CA HIS A 192 24.86 14.96 4.70
C HIS A 192 26.13 15.16 5.55
N LEU A 193 26.88 14.10 5.87
CA LEU A 193 28.16 14.23 6.55
C LEU A 193 29.13 15.10 5.76
N SER A 194 29.13 14.99 4.42
CA SER A 194 29.96 15.84 3.56
C SER A 194 29.56 17.32 3.63
N VAL A 195 28.28 17.61 3.79
CA VAL A 195 27.75 18.98 3.96
C VAL A 195 28.14 19.54 5.32
N VAL A 196 27.96 18.76 6.39
CA VAL A 196 28.32 19.17 7.76
C VAL A 196 29.82 19.46 7.85
N LEU A 197 30.66 18.59 7.30
CA LEU A 197 32.10 18.83 7.26
C LEU A 197 32.45 20.02 6.36
N GLY A 198 31.82 20.15 5.20
CA GLY A 198 32.03 21.28 4.28
C GLY A 198 31.71 22.64 4.93
N VAL A 199 30.58 22.74 5.64
CA VAL A 199 30.18 23.96 6.36
C VAL A 199 31.18 24.27 7.48
N LEU A 200 31.64 23.27 8.24
CA LEU A 200 32.65 23.46 9.27
C LEU A 200 33.99 23.93 8.67
N SER A 201 34.43 23.35 7.56
CA SER A 201 35.66 23.76 6.87
C SER A 201 35.58 25.19 6.35
N ILE A 202 34.45 25.57 5.74
CA ILE A 202 34.21 26.95 5.27
C ILE A 202 34.26 27.91 6.46
N TYR A 203 33.59 27.57 7.56
CA TYR A 203 33.61 28.40 8.77
C TYR A 203 35.03 28.60 9.31
N LEU A 204 35.80 27.53 9.50
CA LEU A 204 37.16 27.62 10.04
C LEU A 204 38.06 28.46 9.12
N GLY A 205 37.89 28.35 7.81
CA GLY A 205 38.59 29.20 6.84
C GLY A 205 38.21 30.68 6.99
N LEU A 206 36.91 30.99 7.08
CA LEU A 206 36.42 32.36 7.27
C LEU A 206 36.87 32.95 8.61
N ALA A 207 36.81 32.17 9.69
CA ALA A 207 37.23 32.59 11.03
C ALA A 207 38.74 32.87 11.11
N TYR A 208 39.56 32.14 10.35
CA TYR A 208 40.97 32.46 10.18
C TYR A 208 41.17 33.78 9.40
N LEU A 209 40.40 33.98 8.32
CA LEU A 209 40.45 35.19 7.50
C LEU A 209 39.95 36.45 8.23
N THR A 210 39.18 36.30 9.31
CA THR A 210 38.74 37.42 10.18
C THR A 210 39.91 38.30 10.65
N ARG A 211 41.12 37.73 10.80
CA ARG A 211 42.32 38.51 11.14
C ARG A 211 42.62 39.59 10.09
N TYR A 212 42.45 39.28 8.81
CA TYR A 212 42.72 40.23 7.73
C TYR A 212 41.61 41.27 7.59
N THR A 213 40.35 40.89 7.84
CA THR A 213 39.20 41.78 7.63
C THR A 213 38.81 42.61 8.86
N GLN A 214 39.02 42.09 10.07
CA GLN A 214 38.59 42.71 11.33
C GLN A 214 39.74 42.87 12.33
N GLY A 215 40.95 42.41 12.01
CA GLY A 215 42.13 42.68 12.83
C GLY A 215 42.31 41.79 14.06
N PHE A 216 41.57 40.67 14.21
CA PHE A 216 41.77 39.73 15.33
C PHE A 216 41.56 38.27 14.89
N TYR A 217 42.17 37.33 15.62
CA TYR A 217 41.85 35.90 15.46
C TYR A 217 40.62 35.56 16.28
N VAL A 218 39.61 34.92 15.67
CA VAL A 218 38.37 34.53 16.37
C VAL A 218 38.66 33.61 17.56
N TYR A 219 39.65 32.73 17.41
CA TYR A 219 40.13 31.86 18.48
C TYR A 219 41.65 31.94 18.58
N GLU A 220 42.18 31.95 19.80
CA GLU A 220 43.61 32.19 20.01
C GLU A 220 44.49 31.03 19.51
N TRP A 221 43.97 29.79 19.48
CA TRP A 221 44.64 28.65 18.83
C TRP A 221 44.87 28.84 17.32
N MET A 222 44.13 29.73 16.66
CA MET A 222 44.31 30.03 15.23
C MET A 222 45.52 30.93 14.95
N ASN A 223 46.09 31.54 15.98
CA ASN A 223 47.23 32.43 15.84
C ASN A 223 48.51 31.63 15.50
N PRO A 224 49.12 31.82 14.32
CA PRO A 224 50.33 31.09 13.92
C PRO A 224 51.52 31.31 14.86
N ALA A 225 51.51 32.38 15.66
CA ALA A 225 52.51 32.63 16.70
C ALA A 225 52.58 31.50 17.75
N HIS A 226 51.50 30.73 17.92
CA HIS A 226 51.45 29.57 18.81
C HIS A 226 51.79 28.24 18.11
N GLY A 227 52.20 28.29 16.85
CA GLY A 227 52.70 27.15 16.07
C GLY A 227 51.66 26.50 15.16
N ASN A 228 52.03 26.29 13.88
CA ASN A 228 51.14 25.73 12.85
C ASN A 228 50.66 24.30 13.15
N VAL A 229 51.43 23.52 13.90
CA VAL A 229 51.05 22.16 14.32
C VAL A 229 49.79 22.20 15.20
N SER A 230 49.69 23.21 16.08
CA SER A 230 48.50 23.38 16.92
C SER A 230 47.25 23.61 16.08
N ILE A 231 47.34 24.48 15.07
CA ILE A 231 46.23 24.77 14.14
C ILE A 231 45.77 23.50 13.43
N ILE A 232 46.70 22.72 12.88
CA ILE A 232 46.39 21.47 12.16
C ILE A 232 45.70 20.46 13.08
N LEU A 233 46.21 20.28 14.31
CA LEU A 233 45.64 19.36 15.28
C LEU A 233 44.21 19.74 15.68
N HIS A 234 43.92 21.04 15.85
CA HIS A 234 42.57 21.51 16.14
C HIS A 234 41.61 21.26 14.96
N VAL A 235 42.02 21.56 13.73
CA VAL A 235 41.19 21.30 12.53
C VAL A 235 40.88 19.81 12.39
N LEU A 236 41.87 18.93 12.55
CA LEU A 236 41.66 17.48 12.51
C LEU A 236 40.80 16.99 13.69
N GLY A 237 41.02 17.53 14.88
CA GLY A 237 40.25 17.23 16.08
C GLY A 237 38.78 17.59 15.94
N TYR A 238 38.47 18.79 15.42
CA TYR A 238 37.10 19.21 15.16
C TYR A 238 36.44 18.40 14.05
N ALA A 239 37.16 18.05 12.98
CA ALA A 239 36.64 17.18 11.94
C ALA A 239 36.28 15.77 12.49
N GLY A 240 37.19 15.15 13.25
CA GLY A 240 36.94 13.85 13.90
C GLY A 240 35.82 13.89 14.93
N GLY A 241 35.77 14.95 15.75
CA GLY A 241 34.68 15.21 16.68
C GLY A 241 33.35 15.37 15.97
N MET A 242 33.32 16.08 14.84
CA MET A 242 32.10 16.29 14.06
C MET A 242 31.59 15.01 13.40
N ILE A 243 32.48 14.15 12.89
CA ILE A 243 32.10 12.81 12.38
C ILE A 243 31.45 11.98 13.49
N THR A 244 32.05 12.00 14.69
CA THR A 244 31.56 11.28 15.86
C THR A 244 30.18 11.78 16.27
N LEU A 245 30.00 13.10 16.39
CA LEU A 245 28.73 13.73 16.75
C LEU A 245 27.63 13.49 15.72
N PHE A 246 27.94 13.53 14.42
CA PHE A 246 27.00 13.19 13.36
C PHE A 246 26.53 11.73 13.48
N CYS A 247 27.45 10.80 13.72
CA CYS A 247 27.11 9.40 13.95
C CYS A 247 26.26 9.22 15.21
N LEU A 248 26.60 9.89 16.31
CA LEU A 248 25.83 9.86 17.55
C LEU A 248 24.41 10.39 17.34
N ALA A 249 24.24 11.53 16.66
CA ALA A 249 22.92 12.08 16.34
C ALA A 249 22.10 11.09 15.50
N ARG A 250 22.70 10.54 14.43
CA ARG A 250 22.05 9.54 13.57
C ARG A 250 21.62 8.30 14.34
N TYR A 251 22.52 7.68 15.10
CA TYR A 251 22.20 6.45 15.83
C TYR A 251 21.28 6.68 17.02
N THR A 252 21.27 7.88 17.61
CA THR A 252 20.27 8.27 18.61
C THR A 252 18.87 8.35 17.97
N ILE A 253 18.75 8.92 16.77
CA ILE A 253 17.48 8.93 16.01
C ILE A 253 17.04 7.50 15.65
N VAL A 254 17.98 6.64 15.22
CA VAL A 254 17.70 5.21 14.96
C VAL A 254 17.19 4.53 16.24
N LEU A 255 17.91 4.67 17.35
CA LEU A 255 17.55 4.06 18.62
C LEU A 255 16.20 4.57 19.13
N ARG A 256 15.93 5.88 19.04
CA ARG A 256 14.64 6.50 19.36
C ARG A 256 13.53 5.85 18.54
N ASN A 257 13.68 5.74 17.22
CA ASN A 257 12.67 5.15 16.34
C ASN A 257 12.42 3.67 16.67
N LEU A 258 13.48 2.90 16.94
CA LEU A 258 13.39 1.49 17.34
C LEU A 258 12.73 1.31 18.71
N LEU A 259 13.11 2.11 19.71
CA LEU A 259 12.54 2.05 21.06
C LEU A 259 11.08 2.45 21.05
N LEU A 260 10.69 3.45 20.25
CA LEU A 260 9.29 3.87 20.13
C LEU A 260 8.44 2.83 19.43
N GLN A 261 8.95 2.19 18.39
CA GLN A 261 8.30 1.05 17.76
C GLN A 261 8.05 -0.06 18.80
N ARG A 262 9.07 -0.42 19.58
CA ARG A 262 8.93 -1.40 20.68
C ARG A 262 8.02 -0.95 21.81
N LEU A 263 8.00 0.34 22.15
CA LEU A 263 7.13 0.89 23.19
C LEU A 263 5.68 0.98 22.72
N GLN A 264 5.43 1.17 21.43
CA GLN A 264 4.10 1.10 20.82
C GLN A 264 3.62 -0.35 20.78
N GLU A 265 4.48 -1.31 20.44
CA GLU A 265 4.22 -2.75 20.55
C GLU A 265 3.94 -3.14 22.02
N CYS A 266 4.75 -2.67 22.98
CA CYS A 266 4.53 -2.88 24.42
C CYS A 266 3.29 -2.15 24.96
N LYS A 267 2.97 -0.95 24.47
CA LYS A 267 1.77 -0.20 24.87
C LYS A 267 0.53 -0.83 24.26
N ALA A 268 0.57 -1.36 23.04
CA ALA A 268 -0.52 -2.17 22.51
C ALA A 268 -0.74 -3.38 23.42
N GLY A 269 0.32 -4.12 23.79
CA GLY A 269 0.23 -5.23 24.74
C GLY A 269 -0.18 -4.85 26.17
N LYS A 270 0.14 -3.64 26.66
CA LYS A 270 -0.27 -3.13 27.99
C LYS A 270 -1.62 -2.41 28.00
N LEU A 271 -2.06 -1.81 26.90
CA LEU A 271 -3.41 -1.28 26.72
C LEU A 271 -4.40 -2.43 26.56
N ASP A 272 -4.00 -3.54 25.95
CA ASP A 272 -4.75 -4.80 26.02
C ASP A 272 -4.88 -5.27 27.48
N GLN A 273 -3.81 -5.22 28.28
CA GLN A 273 -3.89 -5.56 29.71
C GLN A 273 -4.63 -4.56 30.61
N LYS A 274 -4.64 -3.25 30.28
CA LYS A 274 -5.34 -2.20 31.06
C LYS A 274 -6.76 -1.91 30.58
N ARG A 275 -7.14 -2.22 29.33
CA ARG A 275 -8.56 -2.27 28.92
C ARG A 275 -9.31 -3.39 29.63
N PHE A 276 -8.60 -4.43 30.07
CA PHE A 276 -9.13 -5.49 30.94
C PHE A 276 -9.36 -5.10 32.42
N GLN A 277 -9.06 -3.86 32.82
CA GLN A 277 -9.49 -3.30 34.11
C GLN A 277 -10.16 -1.95 33.90
N LEU A 278 -11.41 -1.97 33.42
CA LEU A 278 -12.31 -0.82 33.53
C LEU A 278 -13.05 -0.88 34.86
N ASP A 279 -13.01 0.25 35.57
CA ASP A 279 -13.76 0.56 36.78
C ASP A 279 -15.24 0.14 36.69
N ASP A 280 -15.71 -0.56 37.71
CA ASP A 280 -17.09 -1.05 37.93
C ASP A 280 -18.13 0.06 38.17
N LYS A 281 -17.93 1.28 37.66
CA LYS A 281 -18.85 2.41 37.88
C LYS A 281 -18.99 3.34 36.68
N SER A 282 -19.70 2.90 35.65
CA SER A 282 -20.58 3.80 34.90
C SER A 282 -21.72 3.01 34.28
N ASP A 283 -22.93 3.21 34.82
CA ASP A 283 -24.19 2.81 34.22
C ASP A 283 -24.36 3.49 32.85
N THR A 284 -24.36 2.72 31.77
CA THR A 284 -25.27 2.88 30.61
C THR A 284 -25.02 1.80 29.55
N TRP A 285 -25.94 0.84 29.53
CA TRP A 285 -26.36 -0.04 28.43
C TRP A 285 -25.32 -0.95 27.76
N SER A 286 -25.12 -2.12 28.37
CA SER A 286 -24.76 -3.35 27.67
C SER A 286 -26.03 -4.11 27.25
N ALA A 287 -26.20 -4.37 25.95
CA ALA A 287 -27.08 -5.44 25.50
C ALA A 287 -26.29 -6.76 25.60
N LYS A 288 -26.41 -7.42 26.75
CA LYS A 288 -25.87 -8.76 27.02
C LYS A 288 -26.61 -9.77 26.14
N VAL A 289 -25.99 -10.24 25.05
CA VAL A 289 -26.46 -11.43 24.34
C VAL A 289 -25.89 -12.65 25.07
N VAL A 290 -26.68 -13.22 25.96
CA VAL A 290 -26.39 -14.52 26.57
C VAL A 290 -26.71 -15.60 25.52
N VAL A 291 -25.69 -16.27 25.00
CA VAL A 291 -25.87 -17.53 24.26
C VAL A 291 -25.94 -18.64 25.30
N SER A 292 -27.14 -19.12 25.62
CA SER A 292 -27.28 -20.35 26.37
C SER A 292 -26.98 -21.55 25.45
N GLU A 293 -26.08 -22.42 25.91
CA GLU A 293 -25.88 -23.75 25.34
C GLU A 293 -27.19 -24.53 25.37
N VAL A 294 -27.60 -25.07 24.23
CA VAL A 294 -28.50 -26.21 24.18
C VAL A 294 -27.77 -27.32 23.44
N LEU A 295 -27.30 -28.30 24.22
CA LEU A 295 -26.79 -29.58 23.76
C LEU A 295 -27.95 -30.43 23.20
N GLY A 296 -27.70 -31.10 22.08
CA GLY A 296 -28.59 -32.10 21.49
C GLY A 296 -27.93 -32.78 20.30
N GLY A 297 -27.49 -34.03 20.49
CA GLY A 297 -26.54 -34.76 19.63
C GLY A 297 -27.00 -35.13 18.21
N GLY A 298 -25.99 -35.47 17.39
CA GLY A 298 -26.14 -36.06 16.06
C GLY A 298 -24.78 -36.08 15.34
N ALA A 299 -24.16 -37.26 15.26
CA ALA A 299 -22.76 -37.49 14.91
C ALA A 299 -22.36 -37.26 13.43
N LEU A 300 -21.03 -37.14 13.24
CA LEU A 300 -20.20 -37.31 12.02
C LEU A 300 -19.64 -36.02 11.37
N CYS A 301 -18.46 -35.61 11.86
CA CYS A 301 -17.36 -35.00 11.10
C CYS A 301 -16.11 -34.99 11.99
N SER A 302 -15.55 -36.17 12.28
CA SER A 302 -14.28 -36.31 12.99
C SER A 302 -13.13 -36.25 11.99
N GLY A 303 -12.40 -35.13 11.97
CA GLY A 303 -11.22 -34.95 11.13
C GLY A 303 -10.50 -33.62 11.27
N TRP A 304 -10.77 -32.84 12.32
CA TRP A 304 -9.90 -31.77 12.80
C TRP A 304 -9.91 -31.85 14.32
N LYS A 305 -8.98 -32.61 14.90
CA LYS A 305 -8.65 -32.45 16.31
C LYS A 305 -7.83 -31.18 16.43
N THR A 306 -8.48 -30.11 16.85
CA THR A 306 -7.82 -28.93 17.43
C THR A 306 -7.25 -29.32 18.79
N GLU A 307 -6.20 -30.13 18.82
CA GLU A 307 -5.43 -30.32 20.05
C GLU A 307 -4.55 -29.07 20.23
N ASN A 308 -4.90 -28.25 21.22
CA ASN A 308 -4.20 -27.05 21.73
C ASN A 308 -4.48 -25.68 21.12
N ALA A 309 -5.64 -25.43 20.50
CA ALA A 309 -6.18 -24.07 20.52
C ALA A 309 -6.66 -23.80 21.96
N LYS A 310 -5.85 -23.08 22.77
CA LYS A 310 -6.34 -22.56 24.05
C LYS A 310 -7.66 -21.84 23.77
N LYS A 311 -8.75 -22.26 24.42
CA LYS A 311 -9.99 -21.49 24.51
C LYS A 311 -9.68 -20.19 25.25
N ASN A 312 -9.07 -19.25 24.55
CA ASN A 312 -9.04 -17.86 24.99
C ASN A 312 -10.41 -17.32 24.63
N ASN A 313 -11.25 -17.05 25.64
CA ASN A 313 -12.48 -16.31 25.43
C ASN A 313 -12.08 -14.90 24.96
N ARG A 314 -12.18 -14.64 23.65
CA ARG A 314 -11.90 -13.32 23.08
C ARG A 314 -13.19 -12.50 23.13
N ASP A 315 -13.58 -12.07 24.33
CA ASP A 315 -14.69 -11.12 24.53
C ASP A 315 -14.28 -9.69 24.13
N ASP A 316 -12.97 -9.45 23.95
CA ASP A 316 -12.42 -8.18 23.50
C ASP A 316 -12.43 -8.05 21.97
N VAL A 317 -12.87 -6.87 21.50
CA VAL A 317 -12.74 -6.46 20.10
C VAL A 317 -11.26 -6.23 19.81
N THR A 318 -10.59 -7.21 19.21
CA THR A 318 -9.27 -7.00 18.59
C THR A 318 -9.44 -5.99 17.45
N GLU A 319 -8.80 -4.82 17.56
CA GLU A 319 -8.68 -3.92 16.42
C GLU A 319 -8.01 -4.69 15.26
N SER A 320 -8.55 -4.56 14.04
CA SER A 320 -7.94 -5.15 12.85
C SER A 320 -6.48 -4.73 12.80
N ILE A 321 -5.55 -5.70 12.71
CA ILE A 321 -4.11 -5.46 12.71
C ILE A 321 -3.79 -4.40 11.64
N THR A 322 -3.49 -3.17 12.08
CA THR A 322 -3.04 -2.06 11.24
C THR A 322 -1.52 -1.92 11.25
N ASN A 323 -0.82 -2.80 11.98
CA ASN A 323 0.63 -2.76 12.11
C ASN A 323 1.30 -3.56 10.99
N SER A 324 1.53 -2.90 9.86
CA SER A 324 2.59 -3.29 8.94
C SER A 324 3.94 -3.09 9.63
N ALA A 325 4.44 -4.12 10.32
CA ALA A 325 5.85 -4.17 10.66
C ALA A 325 6.66 -4.11 9.35
N VAL A 326 7.66 -3.23 9.30
CA VAL A 326 8.53 -3.02 8.13
C VAL A 326 9.42 -4.26 7.97
N PHE A 327 8.87 -5.29 7.35
CA PHE A 327 9.62 -6.35 6.68
C PHE A 327 9.57 -6.05 5.18
N ASN A 328 10.63 -6.40 4.45
CA ASN A 328 10.67 -6.21 3.00
C ASN A 328 9.42 -6.85 2.39
N SER A 329 8.58 -6.04 1.73
CA SER A 329 7.37 -6.53 1.12
C SER A 329 7.72 -7.48 -0.02
N THR A 330 7.12 -8.67 0.00
CA THR A 330 7.32 -9.70 -1.03
C THR A 330 6.29 -9.51 -2.13
N THR A 331 6.64 -9.81 -3.37
CA THR A 331 5.70 -9.62 -4.48
C THR A 331 4.66 -10.72 -4.54
N GLY A 332 4.91 -11.90 -3.95
CA GLY A 332 4.01 -13.08 -3.93
C GLY A 332 3.52 -13.55 -5.32
N ALA A 333 4.11 -12.97 -6.36
CA ALA A 333 4.02 -13.21 -7.78
C ALA A 333 5.47 -13.19 -8.31
N SER A 334 5.69 -13.38 -9.61
CA SER A 334 7.04 -13.40 -10.21
C SER A 334 7.97 -12.28 -9.73
N SER A 335 9.24 -12.61 -9.45
CA SER A 335 10.32 -11.64 -9.20
C SER A 335 10.56 -10.68 -10.38
N LYS A 336 10.04 -11.02 -11.57
CA LYS A 336 10.04 -10.14 -12.75
C LYS A 336 8.95 -9.08 -12.70
N THR A 337 7.96 -9.19 -11.81
CA THR A 337 6.90 -8.21 -11.61
C THR A 337 7.43 -7.02 -10.80
N PRO A 338 7.49 -5.81 -11.39
CA PRO A 338 7.96 -4.64 -10.67
C PRO A 338 7.10 -4.34 -9.43
N SER A 339 7.73 -4.10 -8.28
CA SER A 339 7.02 -3.73 -7.04
C SER A 339 6.10 -2.51 -7.19
N LYS A 340 6.44 -1.60 -8.11
CA LYS A 340 5.61 -0.43 -8.49
C LYS A 340 4.23 -0.79 -9.04
N TYR A 341 4.00 -2.05 -9.41
CA TYR A 341 2.70 -2.54 -9.90
C TYR A 341 1.72 -2.83 -8.77
N GLY A 342 2.16 -2.73 -7.50
CA GLY A 342 1.28 -2.85 -6.34
C GLY A 342 0.98 -4.27 -5.90
N PHE A 343 1.50 -5.28 -6.59
CA PHE A 343 1.48 -6.68 -6.14
C PHE A 343 2.57 -6.89 -5.10
N THR A 344 2.37 -6.34 -3.91
CA THR A 344 3.26 -6.59 -2.77
C THR A 344 2.44 -6.80 -1.50
N SER A 345 2.96 -7.59 -0.57
CA SER A 345 2.36 -7.78 0.76
C SER A 345 3.45 -7.82 1.82
N ALA A 346 3.13 -7.32 3.01
CA ALA A 346 3.99 -7.45 4.18
C ALA A 346 3.79 -8.84 4.81
N LEU A 347 4.71 -9.22 5.70
CA LEU A 347 4.48 -10.40 6.55
C LEU A 347 3.21 -10.22 7.37
N GLY A 348 2.48 -11.32 7.55
CA GLY A 348 1.23 -11.39 8.31
C GLY A 348 1.35 -12.28 9.53
N ASP A 349 0.19 -12.50 10.17
CA ASP A 349 0.02 -13.45 11.28
C ASP A 349 -0.75 -14.68 10.76
N GLU A 350 -0.44 -15.87 11.28
CA GLU A 350 -1.19 -17.10 10.96
C GLU A 350 -2.57 -17.13 11.63
N ASP A 351 -2.70 -16.48 12.80
CA ASP A 351 -3.99 -16.17 13.40
C ASP A 351 -4.64 -15.01 12.63
N CYS A 352 -5.17 -15.32 11.45
CA CYS A 352 -5.72 -14.32 10.53
C CYS A 352 -7.18 -14.54 10.14
N LEU A 353 -7.83 -15.61 10.61
CA LEU A 353 -9.21 -15.97 10.22
C LEU A 353 -10.26 -15.08 10.90
N PHE A 354 -10.21 -13.80 10.60
CA PHE A 354 -11.13 -12.76 11.03
C PHE A 354 -12.07 -12.33 9.90
N LEU A 355 -13.17 -11.71 10.28
CA LEU A 355 -14.06 -11.01 9.36
C LEU A 355 -14.51 -9.69 9.98
N ASN A 356 -14.84 -8.73 9.11
CA ASN A 356 -15.33 -7.41 9.49
C ASN A 356 -16.80 -7.28 9.09
N VAL A 357 -17.66 -6.80 10.00
CA VAL A 357 -19.08 -6.52 9.73
C VAL A 357 -19.33 -5.02 9.82
N TYR A 358 -19.81 -4.43 8.72
CA TYR A 358 -20.22 -3.03 8.64
C TYR A 358 -21.74 -2.99 8.48
N ALA A 359 -22.43 -2.51 9.52
CA ALA A 359 -23.89 -2.43 9.56
C ALA A 359 -24.33 -1.00 9.90
N PRO A 360 -25.40 -0.47 9.25
CA PRO A 360 -25.97 0.81 9.65
C PRO A 360 -26.64 0.73 11.02
N ALA A 361 -26.70 1.86 11.72
CA ALA A 361 -27.41 1.94 13.00
C ALA A 361 -28.89 1.56 12.81
N GLY A 362 -29.38 0.66 13.66
CA GLY A 362 -30.76 0.17 13.58
C GLY A 362 -31.06 -0.75 12.39
N ALA A 363 -30.03 -1.37 11.78
CA ALA A 363 -30.21 -2.36 10.72
C ALA A 363 -31.21 -3.45 11.12
N LYS A 364 -32.11 -3.80 10.19
CA LYS A 364 -33.08 -4.87 10.37
C LYS A 364 -33.40 -5.53 9.03
N ASP A 365 -33.29 -6.86 8.99
CA ASP A 365 -33.59 -7.71 7.84
C ASP A 365 -32.96 -7.21 6.51
N LEU A 366 -31.75 -6.64 6.59
CA LEU A 366 -31.06 -6.08 5.44
C LEU A 366 -30.34 -7.16 4.61
N PRO A 367 -30.29 -7.04 3.27
CA PRO A 367 -29.41 -7.84 2.44
C PRO A 367 -27.95 -7.77 2.90
N VAL A 368 -27.20 -8.83 2.62
CA VAL A 368 -25.80 -8.95 3.02
C VAL A 368 -24.91 -9.01 1.78
N PHE A 369 -23.98 -8.08 1.69
CA PHE A 369 -22.87 -8.09 0.76
C PHE A 369 -21.70 -8.81 1.42
N PHE A 370 -21.32 -9.97 0.91
CA PHE A 370 -20.18 -10.75 1.40
C PHE A 370 -19.01 -10.62 0.42
N TRP A 371 -17.88 -10.10 0.86
CA TRP A 371 -16.72 -9.80 0.01
C TRP A 371 -15.54 -10.74 0.26
N ILE A 372 -15.02 -11.30 -0.83
CA ILE A 372 -13.76 -12.06 -0.91
C ILE A 372 -12.73 -11.23 -1.70
N HIS A 373 -11.62 -10.85 -1.06
CA HIS A 373 -10.58 -10.08 -1.71
C HIS A 373 -9.74 -10.94 -2.69
N GLY A 374 -9.18 -10.27 -3.72
CA GLY A 374 -8.26 -10.86 -4.70
C GLY A 374 -6.83 -11.01 -4.19
N GLY A 375 -5.86 -11.03 -5.11
CA GLY A 375 -4.42 -11.15 -4.79
C GLY A 375 -3.77 -12.47 -5.22
N GLY A 376 -4.30 -13.12 -6.25
CA GLY A 376 -3.72 -14.37 -6.80
C GLY A 376 -3.61 -15.50 -5.79
N TYR A 377 -4.47 -15.51 -4.76
CA TYR A 377 -4.44 -16.43 -3.61
C TYR A 377 -3.19 -16.35 -2.72
N GLY A 378 -2.29 -15.40 -2.95
CA GLY A 378 -1.03 -15.24 -2.21
C GLY A 378 -0.81 -13.88 -1.57
N LEU A 379 -1.66 -12.89 -1.87
CA LEU A 379 -1.42 -11.48 -1.55
C LEU A 379 -2.66 -10.79 -0.98
N PHE A 380 -2.43 -9.56 -0.50
CA PHE A 380 -3.41 -8.60 -0.01
C PHE A 380 -4.06 -9.00 1.31
N SER A 381 -5.06 -8.21 1.72
CA SER A 381 -5.74 -8.37 2.99
C SER A 381 -7.12 -7.71 2.95
N ALA A 382 -8.02 -8.18 3.81
CA ALA A 382 -9.27 -7.55 4.17
C ALA A 382 -9.05 -6.23 4.94
N SER A 383 -7.88 -6.06 5.58
CA SER A 383 -7.53 -4.86 6.32
C SER A 383 -7.50 -3.63 5.41
N GLY A 384 -8.16 -2.56 5.84
CA GLY A 384 -8.21 -1.29 5.12
C GLY A 384 -9.28 -1.19 4.03
N LEU A 385 -10.03 -2.26 3.75
CA LEU A 385 -11.19 -2.22 2.85
C LEU A 385 -12.38 -1.54 3.56
N ASP A 386 -12.67 -0.29 3.18
CA ASP A 386 -13.71 0.54 3.80
C ASP A 386 -14.95 0.67 2.87
N PRO A 387 -16.08 0.00 3.20
CA PRO A 387 -17.31 0.02 2.39
C PRO A 387 -18.18 1.27 2.64
N THR A 388 -17.78 2.21 3.49
CA THR A 388 -18.67 3.30 3.97
C THR A 388 -19.28 4.12 2.83
N GLU A 389 -18.48 4.57 1.85
CA GLU A 389 -19.02 5.31 0.70
C GLU A 389 -19.90 4.44 -0.20
N PHE A 390 -19.60 3.15 -0.33
CA PHE A 390 -20.42 2.21 -1.11
C PHE A 390 -21.79 2.01 -0.45
N MET A 391 -21.82 1.80 0.86
CA MET A 391 -23.07 1.67 1.63
C MET A 391 -23.87 2.97 1.62
N THR A 392 -23.24 4.12 1.86
CA THR A 392 -23.94 5.41 1.92
C THR A 392 -24.49 5.85 0.56
N THR A 393 -23.78 5.61 -0.55
CA THR A 393 -24.33 5.80 -1.90
C THR A 393 -25.62 5.00 -2.09
N ASN A 394 -25.69 3.80 -1.53
CA ASN A 394 -26.86 2.92 -1.59
C ASN A 394 -27.83 3.11 -0.40
N ARG A 395 -27.83 4.30 0.21
CA ARG A 395 -28.75 4.69 1.29
C ARG A 395 -28.69 3.71 2.49
N ASN A 396 -27.53 3.11 2.70
CA ASN A 396 -27.28 2.08 3.71
C ASN A 396 -28.24 0.88 3.61
N GLY A 397 -28.65 0.50 2.41
CA GLY A 397 -29.64 -0.55 2.18
C GLY A 397 -29.15 -1.99 2.35
N PHE A 398 -27.90 -2.23 2.78
CA PHE A 398 -27.34 -3.56 3.00
C PHE A 398 -26.23 -3.54 4.07
N ILE A 399 -25.86 -4.71 4.59
CA ILE A 399 -24.71 -4.92 5.48
C ILE A 399 -23.53 -5.44 4.67
N SER A 400 -22.31 -4.98 4.97
CA SER A 400 -21.09 -5.51 4.35
C SER A 400 -20.36 -6.45 5.30
N VAL A 401 -19.98 -7.62 4.81
CA VAL A 401 -19.10 -8.57 5.49
C VAL A 401 -17.84 -8.76 4.65
N ILE A 402 -16.67 -8.48 5.21
CA ILE A 402 -15.38 -8.54 4.51
C ILE A 402 -14.51 -9.56 5.24
N ILE A 403 -14.08 -10.62 4.56
CA ILE A 403 -13.39 -11.74 5.21
C ILE A 403 -11.90 -11.77 4.91
N GLN A 404 -11.10 -12.22 5.89
CA GLN A 404 -9.79 -12.80 5.62
C GLN A 404 -9.91 -14.30 5.35
N TYR A 405 -8.95 -14.84 4.59
CA TYR A 405 -8.74 -16.27 4.37
C TYR A 405 -7.23 -16.56 4.29
N ARG A 406 -6.82 -17.81 4.49
CA ARG A 406 -5.40 -18.19 4.38
C ARG A 406 -4.91 -18.05 2.93
N LEU A 407 -3.69 -17.55 2.78
CA LEU A 407 -3.04 -17.26 1.50
C LEU A 407 -1.77 -18.11 1.31
N GLY A 408 -1.24 -18.15 0.08
CA GLY A 408 0.03 -18.80 -0.25
C GLY A 408 0.05 -20.28 0.15
N ALA A 409 1.20 -20.76 0.61
CA ALA A 409 1.34 -22.13 1.09
C ALA A 409 0.38 -22.45 2.27
N PHE A 410 0.04 -21.48 3.12
CA PHE A 410 -0.85 -21.72 4.26
C PHE A 410 -2.30 -22.02 3.84
N GLY A 411 -2.74 -21.49 2.70
CA GLY A 411 -4.09 -21.68 2.18
C GLY A 411 -4.20 -22.71 1.05
N PHE A 412 -3.13 -22.89 0.26
CA PHE A 412 -3.20 -23.57 -1.03
C PHE A 412 -2.00 -24.47 -1.32
N LEU A 413 -1.27 -24.93 -0.29
CA LEU A 413 -0.30 -26.01 -0.45
C LEU A 413 -1.02 -27.30 -0.86
N SER A 414 -0.48 -28.01 -1.84
CA SER A 414 -1.11 -29.20 -2.39
C SER A 414 -0.09 -30.27 -2.74
N SER A 415 -0.35 -31.50 -2.30
CA SER A 415 0.33 -32.72 -2.74
C SER A 415 -0.44 -33.93 -2.20
N GLN A 416 -0.03 -35.13 -2.59
CA GLN A 416 -0.54 -36.36 -1.97
C GLN A 416 -0.28 -36.45 -0.46
N GLU A 417 0.81 -35.85 0.01
CA GLU A 417 1.15 -35.79 1.44
C GLU A 417 0.22 -34.83 2.19
N VAL A 418 -0.07 -33.66 1.62
CA VAL A 418 -1.06 -32.71 2.18
C VAL A 418 -2.44 -33.33 2.24
N LYS A 419 -2.86 -34.11 1.22
CA LYS A 419 -4.16 -34.80 1.23
C LYS A 419 -4.27 -35.83 2.36
N LYS A 420 -3.21 -36.58 2.64
CA LYS A 420 -3.19 -37.61 3.68
C LYS A 420 -3.18 -37.01 5.08
N ASN A 421 -2.37 -35.97 5.27
CA ASN A 421 -2.00 -35.48 6.59
C ASN A 421 -2.47 -34.05 6.85
N GLY A 422 -3.30 -33.44 6.00
CA GLY A 422 -3.75 -32.06 6.12
C GLY A 422 -5.08 -31.81 5.41
N ALA A 423 -5.23 -30.63 4.81
CA ALA A 423 -6.39 -30.27 4.00
C ALA A 423 -5.96 -29.53 2.75
N LEU A 424 -6.43 -30.01 1.60
CA LEU A 424 -6.32 -29.30 0.33
C LEU A 424 -7.28 -28.10 0.31
N ASN A 425 -6.97 -27.09 -0.49
CA ASN A 425 -7.82 -25.92 -0.70
C ASN A 425 -8.27 -25.25 0.62
N ALA A 426 -7.39 -25.23 1.62
CA ALA A 426 -7.66 -24.71 2.96
C ALA A 426 -8.25 -23.27 2.92
N GLY A 427 -7.74 -22.40 2.04
CA GLY A 427 -8.28 -21.05 1.84
C GLY A 427 -9.73 -21.04 1.32
N LEU A 428 -10.11 -21.96 0.43
CA LEU A 428 -11.52 -22.08 -0.01
C LEU A 428 -12.43 -22.61 1.10
N LEU A 429 -11.91 -23.49 1.95
CA LEU A 429 -12.63 -23.99 3.12
C LEU A 429 -12.85 -22.89 4.16
N ASP A 430 -11.87 -21.99 4.35
CA ASP A 430 -12.00 -20.81 5.22
C ASP A 430 -13.16 -19.90 4.74
N MET A 431 -13.21 -19.62 3.44
CA MET A 431 -14.29 -18.82 2.84
C MET A 431 -15.66 -19.48 3.04
N ASN A 432 -15.75 -20.81 2.86
CA ASN A 432 -16.99 -21.55 3.07
C ASN A 432 -17.42 -21.53 4.54
N PHE A 433 -16.46 -21.65 5.46
CA PHE A 433 -16.70 -21.53 6.89
C PHE A 433 -17.21 -20.14 7.26
N ALA A 434 -16.61 -19.09 6.73
CA ALA A 434 -17.06 -17.71 6.95
C ALA A 434 -18.49 -17.47 6.42
N LEU A 435 -18.85 -18.04 5.27
CA LEU A 435 -20.24 -18.02 4.78
C LEU A 435 -21.21 -18.71 5.74
N LYS A 436 -20.83 -19.88 6.30
CA LYS A 436 -21.62 -20.58 7.33
C LYS A 436 -21.72 -19.77 8.63
N TRP A 437 -20.67 -19.05 9.01
CA TRP A 437 -20.70 -18.13 10.13
C TRP A 437 -21.71 -17.01 9.88
N VAL A 438 -21.73 -16.41 8.69
CA VAL A 438 -22.69 -15.36 8.31
C VAL A 438 -24.11 -15.90 8.36
N GLN A 439 -24.38 -17.08 7.78
CA GLN A 439 -25.68 -17.74 7.87
C GLN A 439 -26.19 -17.86 9.32
N LYS A 440 -25.30 -18.24 10.24
CA LYS A 440 -25.65 -18.45 11.66
C LYS A 440 -25.79 -17.15 12.46
N ASN A 441 -25.03 -16.10 12.13
CA ASN A 441 -24.84 -14.96 13.03
C ASN A 441 -25.32 -13.61 12.49
N ILE A 442 -25.47 -13.43 11.17
CA ILE A 442 -25.65 -12.08 10.59
C ILE A 442 -26.97 -11.41 11.00
N SER A 443 -27.98 -12.18 11.39
CA SER A 443 -29.24 -11.67 11.94
C SER A 443 -29.04 -10.86 13.23
N LYS A 444 -28.01 -11.17 14.02
CA LYS A 444 -27.64 -10.39 15.22
C LYS A 444 -27.14 -8.99 14.89
N PHE A 445 -26.67 -8.78 13.65
CA PHE A 445 -26.21 -7.49 13.14
C PHE A 445 -27.29 -6.79 12.29
N GLY A 446 -28.51 -7.36 12.21
CA GLY A 446 -29.60 -6.82 11.41
C GLY A 446 -29.63 -7.28 9.95
N GLY A 447 -28.86 -8.33 9.60
CA GLY A 447 -28.81 -8.87 8.24
C GLY A 447 -29.75 -10.07 8.05
N ASP A 448 -30.29 -10.21 6.85
CA ASP A 448 -31.09 -11.36 6.45
C ASP A 448 -30.18 -12.47 5.86
N PRO A 449 -29.99 -13.61 6.55
CA PRO A 449 -29.15 -14.71 6.05
C PRO A 449 -29.71 -15.35 4.77
N LYS A 450 -30.98 -15.11 4.43
CA LYS A 450 -31.59 -15.56 3.17
C LYS A 450 -31.27 -14.63 2.00
N ARG A 451 -30.66 -13.48 2.24
CA ARG A 451 -30.39 -12.46 1.19
C ARG A 451 -28.91 -12.10 1.12
N ILE A 452 -28.08 -13.11 0.92
CA ILE A 452 -26.63 -12.94 0.74
C ILE A 452 -26.29 -12.85 -0.75
N THR A 453 -25.56 -11.79 -1.10
CA THR A 453 -24.85 -11.62 -2.37
C THR A 453 -23.36 -11.85 -2.09
N LEU A 454 -22.81 -12.93 -2.66
CA LEU A 454 -21.40 -13.27 -2.58
C LEU A 454 -20.63 -12.54 -3.68
N ALA A 455 -19.58 -11.80 -3.35
CA ALA A 455 -18.86 -10.96 -4.29
C ALA A 455 -17.34 -11.07 -4.11
N GLY A 456 -16.60 -10.85 -5.20
CA GLY A 456 -15.14 -10.81 -5.16
C GLY A 456 -14.55 -10.29 -6.47
N GLU A 457 -13.28 -9.93 -6.41
CA GLU A 457 -12.49 -9.44 -7.55
C GLU A 457 -11.23 -10.27 -7.77
N SER A 458 -10.80 -10.44 -9.03
CA SER A 458 -9.59 -11.21 -9.39
C SER A 458 -9.70 -12.67 -8.90
N ALA A 459 -8.70 -13.15 -8.14
CA ALA A 459 -8.74 -14.43 -7.44
C ALA A 459 -9.95 -14.57 -6.51
N GLY A 460 -10.44 -13.48 -5.91
CA GLY A 460 -11.68 -13.43 -5.14
C GLY A 460 -12.92 -13.60 -6.02
N GLY A 461 -12.89 -13.04 -7.23
CA GLY A 461 -13.94 -13.24 -8.25
C GLY A 461 -14.02 -14.70 -8.69
N ALA A 462 -12.88 -15.36 -8.91
CA ALA A 462 -12.86 -16.80 -9.15
C ALA A 462 -13.22 -17.61 -7.90
N ALA A 463 -12.84 -17.18 -6.69
CA ALA A 463 -13.25 -17.81 -5.44
C ALA A 463 -14.77 -17.83 -5.27
N VAL A 464 -15.48 -16.77 -5.68
CA VAL A 464 -16.95 -16.74 -5.75
C VAL A 464 -17.47 -17.89 -6.61
N LEU A 465 -16.85 -18.13 -7.77
CA LEU A 465 -17.21 -19.24 -8.66
C LEU A 465 -16.87 -20.60 -8.03
N TYR A 466 -15.73 -20.73 -7.33
CA TYR A 466 -15.40 -21.94 -6.55
C TYR A 466 -16.44 -22.25 -5.46
N GLN A 467 -16.92 -21.22 -4.73
CA GLN A 467 -18.01 -21.39 -3.77
C GLN A 467 -19.33 -21.79 -4.44
N ALA A 468 -19.60 -21.28 -5.65
CA ALA A 468 -20.74 -21.68 -6.45
C ALA A 468 -20.67 -23.14 -6.92
N GLN A 469 -19.51 -23.60 -7.36
CA GLN A 469 -19.32 -25.00 -7.77
C GLN A 469 -19.04 -25.96 -6.62
N ALA A 470 -19.00 -25.50 -5.37
CA ALA A 470 -18.64 -26.31 -4.22
C ALA A 470 -19.37 -27.67 -4.21
N TYR A 471 -18.58 -28.75 -4.11
CA TYR A 471 -19.03 -30.14 -4.15
C TYR A 471 -19.67 -30.57 -5.49
N GLY A 472 -19.34 -29.91 -6.60
CA GLY A 472 -19.92 -30.09 -7.94
C GLY A 472 -21.31 -29.47 -8.06
N GLY A 473 -21.49 -28.26 -7.51
CA GLY A 473 -22.78 -27.56 -7.46
C GLY A 473 -23.79 -28.20 -6.51
N LYS A 474 -23.33 -29.07 -5.60
CA LYS A 474 -24.19 -29.89 -4.71
C LYS A 474 -24.07 -29.54 -3.23
N GLN A 475 -23.52 -28.36 -2.89
CA GLN A 475 -23.61 -27.80 -1.53
C GLN A 475 -25.05 -27.94 -1.03
N LYS A 476 -25.24 -28.59 0.13
CA LYS A 476 -26.57 -28.94 0.65
C LYS A 476 -27.28 -27.71 1.22
N GLU A 477 -26.52 -26.85 1.88
CA GLU A 477 -26.98 -25.59 2.45
C GLU A 477 -27.06 -24.50 1.38
N THR A 478 -28.15 -23.73 1.37
CA THR A 478 -28.22 -22.50 0.57
C THR A 478 -27.49 -21.38 1.29
N LEU A 479 -26.22 -21.15 0.93
CA LEU A 479 -25.38 -20.14 1.59
C LEU A 479 -25.53 -18.72 1.01
N PHE A 480 -25.96 -18.60 -0.25
CA PHE A 480 -26.15 -17.33 -0.96
C PHE A 480 -27.12 -17.52 -2.13
N HIS A 481 -27.63 -16.42 -2.68
CA HIS A 481 -28.56 -16.44 -3.82
C HIS A 481 -28.04 -15.68 -5.04
N ASN A 482 -27.26 -14.63 -4.82
CA ASN A 482 -26.69 -13.83 -5.89
C ASN A 482 -25.17 -13.87 -5.80
N ILE A 483 -24.51 -13.72 -6.95
CA ILE A 483 -23.07 -13.60 -7.01
C ILE A 483 -22.64 -12.38 -7.84
N ILE A 484 -21.56 -11.72 -7.44
CA ILE A 484 -20.84 -10.74 -8.25
C ILE A 484 -19.42 -11.28 -8.46
N THR A 485 -19.09 -11.56 -9.72
CA THR A 485 -17.79 -12.10 -10.11
C THR A 485 -17.05 -11.06 -10.94
N ALA A 486 -16.33 -10.17 -10.26
CA ALA A 486 -15.60 -9.09 -10.92
C ALA A 486 -14.25 -9.59 -11.40
N SER A 487 -14.02 -9.57 -12.71
CA SER A 487 -12.74 -9.95 -13.31
C SER A 487 -12.23 -11.30 -12.78
N PRO A 488 -13.02 -12.40 -12.88
CA PRO A 488 -12.65 -13.68 -12.27
C PRO A 488 -11.34 -14.18 -12.85
N TRP A 489 -10.33 -14.31 -12.00
CA TRP A 489 -9.05 -14.88 -12.40
C TRP A 489 -9.11 -16.39 -12.38
N VAL A 490 -9.32 -17.01 -13.53
CA VAL A 490 -9.45 -18.47 -13.65
C VAL A 490 -8.20 -19.01 -14.33
N PRO A 491 -7.12 -19.28 -13.56
CA PRO A 491 -5.99 -20.02 -14.09
C PRO A 491 -6.37 -21.48 -14.32
N TYR A 492 -5.47 -22.27 -14.91
CA TYR A 492 -5.65 -23.72 -14.90
C TYR A 492 -5.47 -24.27 -13.51
N GLN A 493 -6.20 -25.35 -13.35
CA GLN A 493 -6.47 -25.99 -12.10
C GLN A 493 -5.94 -27.41 -12.23
N HIS A 494 -4.77 -27.63 -11.65
CA HIS A 494 -4.18 -28.96 -11.53
C HIS A 494 -5.04 -29.85 -10.63
N ALA A 495 -4.98 -31.17 -10.84
CA ALA A 495 -5.29 -32.10 -9.76
C ALA A 495 -4.28 -31.93 -8.63
N TYR A 496 -4.70 -32.20 -7.40
CA TYR A 496 -3.88 -31.93 -6.21
C TYR A 496 -2.52 -32.65 -6.19
N ASP A 497 -2.40 -33.74 -6.95
CA ASP A 497 -1.25 -34.63 -7.07
C ASP A 497 -0.60 -34.62 -8.47
N ASP A 498 -0.96 -33.67 -9.34
CA ASP A 498 -0.21 -33.46 -10.59
C ASP A 498 1.24 -33.05 -10.30
N ASP A 499 2.09 -33.14 -11.34
CA ASP A 499 3.52 -32.86 -11.25
C ASP A 499 3.83 -31.44 -10.75
N GLU A 500 3.11 -30.41 -11.21
CA GLU A 500 3.39 -29.02 -10.83
C GLU A 500 3.06 -28.68 -9.37
N PRO A 501 1.85 -28.97 -8.82
CA PRO A 501 1.59 -28.75 -7.40
C PRO A 501 2.51 -29.61 -6.52
N THR A 502 2.83 -30.84 -6.93
CA THR A 502 3.78 -31.69 -6.21
C THR A 502 5.19 -31.10 -6.19
N ALA A 503 5.70 -30.63 -7.33
CA ALA A 503 7.00 -29.96 -7.42
C ALA A 503 7.01 -28.65 -6.62
N THR A 504 5.90 -27.92 -6.59
CA THR A 504 5.75 -26.71 -5.77
C THR A 504 5.77 -27.04 -4.27
N TYR A 505 5.13 -28.12 -3.85
CA TYR A 505 5.20 -28.64 -2.49
C TYR A 505 6.64 -29.01 -2.10
N GLU A 506 7.37 -29.74 -2.96
CA GLU A 506 8.76 -30.13 -2.71
C GLU A 506 9.69 -28.91 -2.59
N ARG A 507 9.56 -27.93 -3.50
CA ARG A 507 10.28 -26.65 -3.43
C ARG A 507 10.00 -25.88 -2.14
N PHE A 508 8.75 -25.92 -1.66
CA PHE A 508 8.36 -25.30 -0.40
C PHE A 508 8.96 -26.02 0.81
N VAL A 509 8.92 -27.36 0.83
CA VAL A 509 9.56 -28.20 1.85
C VAL A 509 11.06 -27.94 1.93
N GLU A 510 11.72 -27.84 0.78
CA GLU A 510 13.14 -27.50 0.71
C GLU A 510 13.41 -26.08 1.23
N ALA A 511 12.63 -25.10 0.78
CA ALA A 511 12.78 -23.71 1.21
C ALA A 511 12.51 -23.52 2.71
N ALA A 512 11.65 -24.35 3.31
CA ALA A 512 11.38 -24.37 4.74
C ALA A 512 12.43 -25.16 5.56
N GLY A 513 13.36 -25.86 4.90
CA GLY A 513 14.40 -26.66 5.56
C GLY A 513 13.91 -28.01 6.08
N CYS A 514 12.81 -28.54 5.54
CA CYS A 514 12.16 -29.76 6.03
C CYS A 514 12.41 -31.02 5.18
N SER A 515 13.22 -30.96 4.12
CA SER A 515 13.42 -32.08 3.18
C SER A 515 14.02 -33.35 3.79
N THR A 516 14.78 -33.22 4.89
CA THR A 516 15.42 -34.36 5.56
C THR A 516 14.67 -34.83 6.81
N ALA A 517 13.51 -34.23 7.10
CA ALA A 517 12.73 -34.59 8.27
C ALA A 517 12.10 -35.99 8.11
N PRO A 518 12.11 -36.84 9.16
CA PRO A 518 11.42 -38.14 9.13
C PRO A 518 9.91 -38.02 8.88
N ASN A 519 9.29 -36.95 9.38
CA ASN A 519 7.92 -36.56 9.06
C ASN A 519 7.92 -35.10 8.59
N VAL A 520 7.78 -34.91 7.27
CA VAL A 520 7.84 -33.59 6.63
C VAL A 520 6.71 -32.69 7.12
N MET A 521 5.48 -33.20 7.28
CA MET A 521 4.34 -32.38 7.70
C MET A 521 4.47 -31.90 9.15
N ASP A 522 5.03 -32.73 10.04
CA ASP A 522 5.31 -32.31 11.42
C ASP A 522 6.41 -31.26 11.48
N CYS A 523 7.45 -31.39 10.64
CA CYS A 523 8.48 -30.37 10.49
C CYS A 523 7.90 -29.03 10.02
N LEU A 524 7.07 -29.04 8.97
CA LEU A 524 6.42 -27.82 8.45
C LEU A 524 5.55 -27.15 9.51
N ARG A 525 4.81 -27.92 10.33
CA ARG A 525 3.98 -27.36 11.42
C ARG A 525 4.78 -26.81 12.59
N ALA A 526 5.97 -27.35 12.85
CA ALA A 526 6.85 -26.92 13.91
C ALA A 526 7.77 -25.75 13.48
N ALA A 527 7.86 -25.48 12.18
CA ALA A 527 8.69 -24.41 11.65
C ALA A 527 8.19 -23.03 12.08
N ASP A 528 9.13 -22.09 12.23
CA ASP A 528 8.82 -20.70 12.56
C ASP A 528 8.01 -20.03 11.44
N THR A 529 7.01 -19.22 11.82
CA THR A 529 6.10 -18.59 10.84
C THR A 529 6.84 -17.71 9.84
N VAL A 530 7.90 -17.01 10.25
CA VAL A 530 8.69 -16.14 9.37
C VAL A 530 9.45 -16.99 8.34
N VAL A 531 9.95 -18.16 8.74
CA VAL A 531 10.59 -19.13 7.82
C VAL A 531 9.57 -19.60 6.78
N MET A 532 8.37 -19.98 7.22
CA MET A 532 7.30 -20.48 6.34
C MET A 532 6.78 -19.41 5.38
N GLN A 533 6.59 -18.17 5.84
CA GLN A 533 6.18 -17.05 4.99
C GLN A 533 7.25 -16.71 3.95
N ASN A 534 8.53 -16.69 4.34
CA ASN A 534 9.64 -16.46 3.42
C ASN A 534 9.79 -17.61 2.40
N ALA A 535 9.61 -18.86 2.82
CA ALA A 535 9.62 -20.02 1.93
C ALA A 535 8.49 -19.93 0.90
N SER A 536 7.27 -19.59 1.33
CA SER A 536 6.13 -19.37 0.45
C SER A 536 6.40 -18.25 -0.57
N ALA A 537 6.93 -17.12 -0.12
CA ALA A 537 7.28 -16.00 -1.00
C ALA A 537 8.37 -16.39 -2.02
N LYS A 538 9.43 -17.06 -1.58
CA LYS A 538 10.53 -17.51 -2.44
C LYS A 538 10.05 -18.43 -3.56
N VAL A 539 9.17 -19.38 -3.23
CA VAL A 539 8.60 -20.30 -4.23
C VAL A 539 7.70 -19.54 -5.21
N ALA A 540 6.85 -18.63 -4.73
CA ALA A 540 5.97 -17.81 -5.56
C ALA A 540 6.74 -16.89 -6.53
N GLU A 541 7.82 -16.28 -6.07
CA GLU A 541 8.63 -15.33 -6.85
C GLU A 541 9.50 -15.98 -7.92
N ALA A 542 9.70 -17.30 -7.86
CA ALA A 542 10.43 -18.06 -8.87
C ALA A 542 9.62 -18.27 -10.17
N GLY A 543 8.29 -18.10 -10.12
CA GLY A 543 7.41 -18.32 -11.27
C GLY A 543 7.57 -17.27 -12.39
N PRO A 544 7.13 -17.59 -13.63
CA PRO A 544 7.09 -16.62 -14.72
C PRO A 544 6.04 -15.53 -14.47
N PHE A 545 6.13 -14.45 -15.24
CA PHE A 545 5.27 -13.27 -15.10
C PHE A 545 3.78 -13.65 -15.21
N GLY A 546 2.96 -13.18 -14.26
CA GLY A 546 1.52 -13.44 -14.24
C GLY A 546 1.09 -14.83 -13.75
N LYS A 547 2.04 -15.71 -13.36
CA LYS A 547 1.75 -16.99 -12.68
C LYS A 547 1.94 -16.84 -11.16
N PHE A 548 1.13 -17.58 -10.41
CA PHE A 548 1.21 -17.71 -8.94
C PHE A 548 1.35 -19.20 -8.60
N SER A 549 2.11 -19.53 -7.56
CA SER A 549 2.51 -20.93 -7.29
C SER A 549 1.51 -21.72 -6.44
N PHE A 550 0.77 -21.06 -5.54
CA PHE A 550 -0.16 -21.74 -4.63
C PHE A 550 -1.58 -21.39 -5.02
N LEU A 551 -2.27 -22.35 -5.64
CA LEU A 551 -3.57 -22.16 -6.30
C LEU A 551 -4.59 -23.20 -5.85
N PRO A 552 -5.90 -22.92 -6.04
CA PRO A 552 -6.91 -23.95 -5.95
C PRO A 552 -6.61 -25.14 -6.88
N VAL A 553 -6.81 -26.35 -6.35
CA VAL A 553 -6.62 -27.62 -7.09
C VAL A 553 -7.91 -28.43 -7.15
N THR A 554 -8.03 -29.33 -8.13
CA THR A 554 -9.07 -30.36 -8.12
C THR A 554 -8.77 -31.36 -7.01
N ASP A 555 -9.53 -31.30 -5.91
CA ASP A 555 -9.32 -32.15 -4.73
C ASP A 555 -10.25 -33.38 -4.68
N GLY A 556 -11.22 -33.46 -5.61
CA GLY A 556 -12.21 -34.54 -5.70
C GLY A 556 -13.35 -34.44 -4.68
N SER A 557 -13.36 -33.40 -3.87
CA SER A 557 -14.31 -33.16 -2.77
C SER A 557 -14.97 -31.79 -2.88
N PHE A 558 -14.36 -30.72 -2.37
CA PHE A 558 -14.83 -29.34 -2.47
C PHE A 558 -14.76 -28.85 -3.91
N VAL A 559 -13.64 -29.08 -4.59
CA VAL A 559 -13.44 -28.80 -6.01
C VAL A 559 -13.37 -30.12 -6.78
N LYS A 560 -14.43 -30.44 -7.51
CA LYS A 560 -14.55 -31.73 -8.22
C LYS A 560 -14.09 -31.71 -9.67
N GLU A 561 -14.17 -30.55 -10.30
CA GLU A 561 -13.86 -30.34 -11.71
C GLU A 561 -13.31 -28.91 -11.89
N CYS A 562 -12.77 -28.63 -13.06
CA CYS A 562 -12.28 -27.30 -13.41
C CYS A 562 -13.46 -26.31 -13.50
N LEU A 563 -13.22 -25.04 -13.16
CA LEU A 563 -14.25 -23.99 -13.30
C LEU A 563 -14.82 -23.90 -14.73
N SER A 564 -14.00 -24.12 -15.75
CA SER A 564 -14.46 -24.16 -17.15
C SER A 564 -15.53 -25.23 -17.39
N GLU A 565 -15.34 -26.43 -16.85
CA GLU A 565 -16.27 -27.56 -16.96
C GLU A 565 -17.53 -27.31 -16.14
N SER A 566 -17.38 -26.86 -14.89
CA SER A 566 -18.52 -26.56 -14.01
C SER A 566 -19.41 -25.44 -14.57
N LEU A 567 -18.81 -24.37 -15.11
CA LEU A 567 -19.55 -23.26 -15.71
C LEU A 567 -20.27 -23.69 -17.00
N ALA A 568 -19.59 -24.46 -17.87
CA ALA A 568 -20.18 -24.97 -19.09
C ALA A 568 -21.32 -25.97 -18.80
N GLY A 569 -21.14 -26.85 -17.82
CA GLY A 569 -22.12 -27.82 -17.34
C GLY A 569 -23.20 -27.22 -16.44
N LYS A 570 -23.11 -25.92 -16.10
CA LYS A 570 -23.99 -25.22 -15.16
C LYS A 570 -24.08 -25.92 -13.79
N ALA A 571 -23.00 -26.58 -13.38
CA ALA A 571 -22.87 -27.28 -12.10
C ALA A 571 -22.55 -26.30 -10.96
N VAL A 572 -23.39 -25.27 -10.82
CA VAL A 572 -23.19 -24.14 -9.89
C VAL A 572 -24.40 -23.89 -9.00
N ARG A 573 -24.16 -23.32 -7.82
CA ARG A 573 -25.15 -22.79 -6.90
C ARG A 573 -25.26 -21.28 -7.03
N GLY A 574 -26.48 -20.78 -6.87
CA GLY A 574 -26.81 -19.36 -7.04
C GLY A 574 -27.88 -19.19 -8.12
N LYS A 575 -28.67 -18.13 -8.00
CA LYS A 575 -29.74 -17.80 -8.95
C LYS A 575 -29.30 -16.73 -9.94
N ARG A 576 -28.51 -15.76 -9.48
CA ARG A 576 -28.16 -14.58 -10.28
C ARG A 576 -26.67 -14.29 -10.27
N VAL A 577 -26.16 -13.84 -11.41
CA VAL A 577 -24.76 -13.43 -11.57
C VAL A 577 -24.67 -12.03 -12.17
N LEU A 578 -23.85 -11.20 -11.56
CA LEU A 578 -23.29 -10.01 -12.19
C LEU A 578 -21.82 -10.28 -12.49
N SER A 579 -21.50 -10.48 -13.77
CA SER A 579 -20.16 -10.84 -14.23
C SER A 579 -19.48 -9.66 -14.91
N SER A 580 -18.17 -9.49 -14.72
CA SER A 580 -17.47 -8.40 -15.38
C SER A 580 -16.01 -8.68 -15.73
N ASN A 581 -15.47 -7.80 -16.56
CA ASN A 581 -14.05 -7.70 -16.84
C ASN A 581 -13.66 -6.22 -17.03
N MET A 582 -12.38 -5.93 -16.89
CA MET A 582 -11.75 -4.67 -17.27
C MET A 582 -11.47 -4.65 -18.78
N ALA A 583 -11.36 -3.47 -19.39
CA ALA A 583 -10.97 -3.38 -20.80
C ALA A 583 -9.51 -3.82 -21.03
N ASN A 584 -8.64 -3.67 -20.03
CA ASN A 584 -7.21 -3.97 -20.11
C ASN A 584 -6.73 -4.92 -18.98
N GLU A 585 -7.37 -6.07 -18.81
CA GLU A 585 -7.04 -7.06 -17.75
C GLU A 585 -5.60 -7.60 -17.82
N GLY A 586 -5.00 -7.63 -19.01
CA GLY A 586 -3.61 -8.08 -19.17
C GLY A 586 -2.62 -7.22 -18.41
N ILE A 587 -3.00 -6.00 -18.01
CA ILE A 587 -2.16 -5.09 -17.25
C ILE A 587 -2.52 -5.13 -15.77
N PRO A 588 -1.55 -5.24 -14.85
CA PRO A 588 -0.11 -5.28 -15.09
C PRO A 588 0.46 -6.71 -15.02
N LEU A 589 -0.35 -7.73 -15.36
CA LEU A 589 -0.08 -9.15 -15.15
C LEU A 589 0.53 -9.88 -16.36
N SER A 590 0.85 -9.14 -17.43
CA SER A 590 1.58 -9.65 -18.58
C SER A 590 2.84 -8.82 -18.87
N PRO A 591 3.89 -9.41 -19.50
CA PRO A 591 5.15 -8.73 -19.76
C PRO A 591 4.98 -7.45 -20.59
N PRO A 592 5.31 -6.25 -20.05
CA PRO A 592 5.20 -5.01 -20.80
C PRO A 592 6.35 -4.83 -21.81
N THR A 593 7.33 -5.73 -21.81
CA THR A 593 8.54 -5.67 -22.61
C THR A 593 8.40 -6.31 -23.99
N THR A 594 7.26 -6.90 -24.33
CA THR A 594 7.01 -7.52 -25.64
C THR A 594 7.11 -6.49 -26.76
N ARG A 595 7.98 -6.72 -27.74
CA ARG A 595 8.21 -5.81 -28.89
C ARG A 595 8.05 -6.49 -30.23
N THR A 596 8.24 -7.79 -30.33
CA THR A 596 8.27 -8.52 -31.61
C THR A 596 7.24 -9.65 -31.64
N LEU A 597 7.01 -10.24 -32.83
CA LEU A 597 6.24 -11.48 -32.96
C LEU A 597 6.93 -12.66 -32.25
N GLU A 598 8.26 -12.66 -32.22
CA GLU A 598 9.03 -13.71 -31.54
C GLU A 598 8.85 -13.63 -30.02
N ASP A 599 8.77 -12.42 -29.44
CA ASP A 599 8.46 -12.26 -28.02
C ASP A 599 7.06 -12.82 -27.68
N PHE A 600 6.09 -12.64 -28.59
CA PHE A 600 4.75 -13.21 -28.44
C PHE A 600 4.79 -14.75 -28.47
N ARG A 601 5.54 -15.35 -29.40
CA ARG A 601 5.72 -16.80 -29.49
C ARG A 601 6.44 -17.38 -28.27
N ALA A 602 7.51 -16.72 -27.81
CA ALA A 602 8.21 -17.10 -26.59
C ALA A 602 7.28 -17.06 -25.35
N TYR A 603 6.37 -16.09 -25.31
CA TYR A 603 5.34 -16.06 -24.27
C TYR A 603 4.38 -17.27 -24.35
N LEU A 604 3.97 -17.68 -25.56
CA LEU A 604 3.15 -18.89 -25.74
C LEU A 604 3.88 -20.15 -25.28
N ASP A 605 5.19 -20.26 -25.54
CA ASP A 605 5.98 -21.42 -25.12
C ASP A 605 6.09 -21.55 -23.61
N VAL A 606 6.29 -20.43 -22.91
CA VAL A 606 6.36 -20.40 -21.44
C VAL A 606 4.99 -20.59 -20.80
N THR A 607 3.94 -20.02 -21.39
CA THR A 607 2.60 -20.03 -20.80
C THR A 607 1.89 -21.35 -21.04
N PHE A 608 2.02 -21.92 -22.24
CA PHE A 608 1.35 -23.13 -22.69
C PHE A 608 2.34 -24.24 -23.07
N PRO A 609 3.12 -24.78 -22.11
CA PRO A 609 4.18 -25.75 -22.40
C PRO A 609 3.64 -27.07 -22.97
N SER A 610 2.43 -27.51 -22.57
CA SER A 610 1.83 -28.74 -23.08
C SER A 610 1.10 -28.59 -24.43
N PHE A 611 0.96 -27.36 -24.94
CA PHE A 611 0.30 -27.13 -26.21
C PHE A 611 1.15 -27.65 -27.37
N SER A 612 0.50 -28.43 -28.26
CA SER A 612 1.12 -28.85 -29.52
C SER A 612 1.49 -27.63 -30.37
N PRO A 613 2.48 -27.74 -31.27
CA PRO A 613 2.81 -26.67 -32.22
C PRO A 613 1.58 -26.18 -33.00
N ARG A 614 0.67 -27.08 -33.37
CA ARG A 614 -0.60 -26.73 -34.03
C ARG A 614 -1.52 -25.88 -33.15
N SER A 615 -1.62 -26.19 -31.86
CA SER A 615 -2.42 -25.41 -30.91
C SER A 615 -1.86 -24.00 -30.73
N LYS A 616 -0.54 -23.86 -30.66
CA LYS A 616 0.14 -22.55 -30.56
C LYS A 616 -0.04 -21.73 -31.83
N MET A 617 0.08 -22.34 -33.02
CA MET A 617 -0.23 -21.68 -34.30
C MET A 617 -1.68 -21.20 -34.33
N LEU A 618 -2.63 -21.99 -33.83
CA LEU A 618 -4.03 -21.58 -33.80
C LEU A 618 -4.29 -20.40 -32.85
N ILE A 619 -3.58 -20.29 -31.72
CA ILE A 619 -3.60 -19.08 -30.89
C ILE A 619 -3.05 -17.89 -31.68
N GLU A 620 -1.91 -18.05 -32.34
CA GLU A 620 -1.32 -16.99 -33.16
C GLU A 620 -2.33 -16.52 -34.23
N GLU A 621 -2.90 -17.42 -35.03
CA GLU A 621 -3.93 -17.11 -36.03
C GLU A 621 -5.14 -16.40 -35.42
N THR A 622 -5.65 -16.89 -34.28
CA THR A 622 -6.82 -16.32 -33.59
C THR A 622 -6.60 -14.88 -33.11
N TYR A 623 -5.36 -14.54 -32.77
CA TYR A 623 -4.96 -13.20 -32.31
C TYR A 623 -4.25 -12.38 -33.38
N SER A 624 -4.25 -12.82 -34.64
CA SER A 624 -3.61 -12.10 -35.74
C SER A 624 -4.35 -10.81 -36.08
N PHE A 625 -3.61 -9.83 -36.60
CA PHE A 625 -4.16 -8.56 -37.09
C PHE A 625 -3.26 -8.00 -38.21
N PRO A 626 -3.75 -7.07 -39.05
CA PRO A 626 -2.93 -6.47 -40.10
C PRO A 626 -1.67 -5.79 -39.53
N GLY A 627 -0.49 -6.29 -39.91
CA GLY A 627 0.81 -5.77 -39.46
C GLY A 627 1.36 -6.44 -38.20
N ASP A 628 0.83 -7.59 -37.77
CA ASP A 628 1.31 -8.35 -36.61
C ASP A 628 2.69 -9.01 -36.79
N SER A 629 3.25 -8.99 -38.01
CA SER A 629 4.64 -9.35 -38.27
C SER A 629 5.63 -8.20 -38.04
N LEU A 630 5.13 -6.98 -37.77
CA LEU A 630 5.96 -5.80 -37.55
C LEU A 630 6.31 -5.63 -36.07
N ASP A 631 7.49 -5.07 -35.83
CA ASP A 631 7.92 -4.69 -34.49
C ASP A 631 7.09 -3.51 -33.95
N VAL A 632 6.85 -3.55 -32.65
CA VAL A 632 6.15 -2.50 -31.91
C VAL A 632 6.95 -1.20 -32.02
N GLN A 633 6.31 -0.18 -32.60
CA GLN A 633 6.88 1.15 -32.68
C GLN A 633 6.78 1.84 -31.31
N PRO A 634 7.90 2.13 -30.61
CA PRO A 634 7.84 2.63 -29.22
C PRO A 634 7.09 3.95 -29.07
N ASN A 635 7.10 4.78 -30.13
CA ASN A 635 6.48 6.10 -30.18
C ASN A 635 5.07 6.09 -30.80
N ALA A 636 4.50 4.92 -31.09
CA ALA A 636 3.13 4.83 -31.58
C ALA A 636 2.15 5.43 -30.57
N THR A 637 1.18 6.19 -31.06
CA THR A 637 0.12 6.78 -30.24
C THR A 637 -0.71 5.67 -29.60
N ARG A 638 -0.89 5.74 -28.27
CA ARG A 638 -1.69 4.81 -27.46
C ARG A 638 -3.02 5.47 -27.10
N PHE A 639 -4.11 4.74 -27.25
CA PHE A 639 -5.46 5.23 -26.97
C PHE A 639 -6.44 4.06 -26.81
N ALA A 640 -7.47 4.24 -25.98
CA ALA A 640 -8.54 3.24 -25.87
C ALA A 640 -9.33 3.12 -27.18
N THR A 641 -9.74 1.90 -27.49
CA THR A 641 -10.53 1.59 -28.68
C THR A 641 -12.00 1.97 -28.46
N SER A 642 -12.78 2.05 -29.54
CA SER A 642 -14.24 2.22 -29.44
C SER A 642 -14.96 0.91 -29.11
N GLY A 643 -14.28 -0.23 -29.21
CA GLY A 643 -14.82 -1.59 -29.12
C GLY A 643 -15.64 -2.04 -30.32
N THR A 644 -16.11 -1.12 -31.17
CA THR A 644 -17.02 -1.40 -32.30
C THR A 644 -16.38 -1.35 -33.69
N GLY A 645 -15.13 -0.88 -33.79
CA GLY A 645 -14.41 -0.73 -35.05
C GLY A 645 -12.90 -0.91 -34.88
N ILE A 646 -12.16 -0.80 -35.99
CA ILE A 646 -10.69 -0.81 -35.96
C ILE A 646 -10.13 0.57 -35.55
N PRO A 647 -9.02 0.62 -34.80
CA PRO A 647 -8.29 -0.51 -34.22
C PRO A 647 -9.04 -1.13 -33.03
N THR A 648 -8.72 -2.39 -32.71
CA THR A 648 -9.40 -3.19 -31.66
C THR A 648 -8.42 -3.55 -30.54
N ALA A 649 -8.92 -4.12 -29.43
CA ALA A 649 -8.07 -4.58 -28.34
C ALA A 649 -6.98 -5.59 -28.76
N LEU A 650 -7.05 -6.20 -29.95
CA LEU A 650 -5.98 -7.04 -30.49
C LEU A 650 -4.67 -6.29 -30.76
N ASN A 651 -4.72 -5.00 -31.10
CA ASN A 651 -3.55 -4.26 -31.55
C ASN A 651 -3.41 -2.85 -30.98
N GLN A 652 -4.42 -2.34 -30.27
CA GLN A 652 -4.41 -1.00 -29.70
C GLN A 652 -5.05 -0.93 -28.30
N SER A 653 -4.40 -0.22 -27.37
CA SER A 653 -4.99 0.28 -26.11
C SER A 653 -4.27 1.55 -25.65
N GLU A 654 -4.65 2.08 -24.50
CA GLU A 654 -3.91 3.13 -23.78
C GLU A 654 -2.56 2.65 -23.22
N PHE A 655 -2.32 1.33 -23.16
CA PHE A 655 -1.09 0.76 -22.60
C PHE A 655 -0.09 0.32 -23.66
N GLY A 656 -0.54 -0.19 -24.80
CA GLY A 656 0.34 -0.77 -25.81
C GLY A 656 -0.24 -0.73 -27.22
N THR A 657 0.63 -1.03 -28.18
CA THR A 657 0.28 -1.19 -29.60
C THR A 657 0.93 -2.46 -30.15
N GLY A 658 0.44 -2.94 -31.30
CA GLY A 658 1.05 -4.08 -32.01
C GLY A 658 1.12 -5.35 -31.17
N ASN A 659 2.22 -6.11 -31.29
CA ASN A 659 2.41 -7.36 -30.54
C ASN A 659 2.43 -7.19 -29.01
N GLN A 660 2.76 -6.00 -28.49
CA GLN A 660 2.65 -5.70 -27.07
C GLN A 660 1.19 -5.78 -26.61
N GLN A 661 0.30 -5.08 -27.31
CA GLN A 661 -1.13 -5.11 -26.99
C GLN A 661 -1.76 -6.48 -27.29
N ARG A 662 -1.33 -7.15 -28.36
CA ARG A 662 -1.77 -8.51 -28.68
C ARG A 662 -1.55 -9.45 -27.50
N LEU A 663 -0.38 -9.38 -26.88
CA LEU A 663 -0.05 -10.18 -25.70
C LEU A 663 -0.89 -9.78 -24.48
N PHE A 664 -1.09 -8.48 -24.26
CA PHE A 664 -1.97 -8.00 -23.17
C PHE A 664 -3.39 -8.53 -23.32
N ASN A 665 -3.94 -8.49 -24.54
CA ASN A 665 -5.28 -8.97 -24.83
C ASN A 665 -5.38 -10.50 -24.79
N LEU A 666 -4.33 -11.22 -25.20
CA LEU A 666 -4.23 -12.66 -25.01
C LEU A 666 -4.37 -13.01 -23.52
N PHE A 667 -3.52 -12.44 -22.66
CA PHE A 667 -3.59 -12.64 -21.20
C PHE A 667 -4.97 -12.31 -20.64
N ALA A 668 -5.50 -11.14 -21.02
CA ALA A 668 -6.81 -10.69 -20.60
C ALA A 668 -7.87 -11.74 -20.91
N GLU A 669 -7.89 -12.25 -22.13
CA GLU A 669 -8.96 -13.11 -22.62
C GLU A 669 -8.95 -14.50 -22.03
N TYR A 670 -7.81 -15.19 -21.99
CA TYR A 670 -7.79 -16.55 -21.45
C TYR A 670 -7.94 -16.57 -19.91
N ALA A 671 -7.40 -15.59 -19.19
CA ALA A 671 -7.35 -15.61 -17.72
C ALA A 671 -8.54 -14.92 -17.02
N PHE A 672 -9.21 -13.98 -17.68
CA PHE A 672 -10.25 -13.15 -17.05
C PHE A 672 -11.49 -12.95 -17.90
N VAL A 673 -11.31 -12.39 -19.10
CA VAL A 673 -12.42 -11.88 -19.91
C VAL A 673 -13.28 -13.05 -20.35
N CYS A 674 -12.73 -14.11 -20.95
CA CYS A 674 -13.55 -15.23 -21.42
C CYS A 674 -14.20 -16.04 -20.28
N PRO A 675 -13.50 -16.35 -19.16
CA PRO A 675 -14.17 -16.89 -17.97
C PRO A 675 -15.36 -16.06 -17.49
N SER A 676 -15.29 -14.73 -17.59
CA SER A 676 -16.43 -13.85 -17.24
C SER A 676 -17.62 -13.96 -18.22
N TYR A 677 -17.40 -14.35 -19.49
CA TYR A 677 -18.50 -14.65 -20.43
C TYR A 677 -19.20 -15.95 -20.00
N TRP A 678 -18.43 -16.99 -19.71
CA TRP A 678 -18.98 -18.29 -19.27
C TRP A 678 -19.73 -18.16 -17.94
N ALA A 679 -19.21 -17.34 -17.02
CA ALA A 679 -19.90 -17.03 -15.78
C ALA A 679 -21.24 -16.32 -16.00
N ALA A 680 -21.37 -15.43 -16.98
CA ALA A 680 -22.64 -14.77 -17.29
C ALA A 680 -23.71 -15.75 -17.83
N GLU A 681 -23.28 -16.81 -18.50
CA GLU A 681 -24.13 -17.87 -19.08
C GLU A 681 -24.51 -18.97 -18.08
N ALA A 682 -23.65 -19.24 -17.09
CA ALA A 682 -23.75 -20.43 -16.23
C ALA A 682 -24.94 -20.40 -15.25
N PHE A 683 -25.50 -19.21 -14.96
CA PHE A 683 -26.55 -19.02 -13.95
C PHE A 683 -27.91 -18.74 -14.59
N PRO A 684 -29.03 -19.00 -13.87
CA PRO A 684 -30.38 -18.77 -14.40
C PRO A 684 -30.65 -17.33 -14.85
N GLU A 685 -30.09 -16.33 -14.16
CA GLU A 685 -30.19 -14.92 -14.57
C GLU A 685 -28.81 -14.27 -14.53
N GLY A 686 -28.30 -13.82 -15.68
CA GLY A 686 -27.00 -13.16 -15.78
C GLY A 686 -27.07 -11.73 -16.27
N TRP A 687 -26.11 -10.91 -15.85
CA TRP A 687 -25.78 -9.64 -16.48
C TRP A 687 -24.28 -9.53 -16.62
N LYS A 688 -23.84 -8.86 -17.69
CA LYS A 688 -22.44 -8.64 -17.95
C LYS A 688 -22.13 -7.18 -18.21
N TYR A 689 -21.02 -6.69 -17.64
CA TYR A 689 -20.45 -5.40 -18.01
C TYR A 689 -18.95 -5.49 -18.31
N GLN A 690 -18.46 -4.55 -19.11
CA GLN A 690 -17.04 -4.24 -19.23
C GLN A 690 -16.78 -2.89 -18.55
N PHE A 691 -15.76 -2.82 -17.71
CA PHE A 691 -15.26 -1.57 -17.15
C PHE A 691 -14.22 -0.97 -18.09
N SER A 692 -14.56 0.14 -18.73
CA SER A 692 -13.72 0.80 -19.74
C SER A 692 -13.28 2.21 -19.34
N ALA A 693 -13.70 2.71 -18.17
CA ALA A 693 -13.22 4.00 -17.66
C ALA A 693 -11.70 3.96 -17.44
N LEU A 694 -10.99 4.85 -18.14
CA LEU A 694 -9.53 4.89 -18.17
C LEU A 694 -8.90 5.10 -16.78
N PRO A 695 -7.82 4.38 -16.44
CA PRO A 695 -7.01 3.50 -17.29
C PRO A 695 -7.44 2.03 -17.34
N SER A 696 -8.58 1.62 -16.77
CA SER A 696 -9.19 0.31 -17.00
C SER A 696 -8.28 -0.95 -16.94
N TYR A 697 -7.20 -0.93 -16.15
CA TYR A 697 -6.35 -2.10 -15.92
C TYR A 697 -6.95 -3.02 -14.83
N HIS A 698 -6.40 -4.21 -14.66
CA HIS A 698 -6.87 -5.21 -13.70
C HIS A 698 -6.95 -4.66 -12.25
N GLY A 699 -8.12 -4.79 -11.61
CA GLY A 699 -8.39 -4.31 -10.25
C GLY A 699 -8.58 -2.79 -10.12
N TYR A 700 -8.59 -2.04 -11.22
CA TYR A 700 -8.84 -0.59 -11.16
C TYR A 700 -10.28 -0.23 -10.74
N ASP A 701 -11.24 -1.14 -10.97
CA ASP A 701 -12.62 -1.01 -10.51
C ASP A 701 -12.78 -0.98 -8.99
N LEU A 702 -11.84 -1.57 -8.23
CA LEU A 702 -11.77 -1.43 -6.77
C LEU A 702 -11.66 0.04 -6.34
N GLN A 703 -11.06 0.89 -7.18
CA GLN A 703 -11.03 2.34 -6.94
C GLN A 703 -12.40 3.00 -7.07
N ALA A 704 -13.30 2.43 -7.87
CA ALA A 704 -14.68 2.89 -7.96
C ALA A 704 -15.56 2.37 -6.82
N LEU A 705 -15.22 1.18 -6.29
CA LEU A 705 -15.97 0.52 -5.22
C LEU A 705 -15.68 1.13 -3.84
N TRP A 706 -14.42 1.09 -3.41
CA TRP A 706 -14.04 1.40 -2.03
C TRP A 706 -13.97 2.90 -1.71
N SER A 707 -14.03 3.24 -0.43
CA SER A 707 -14.01 4.62 0.06
C SER A 707 -12.65 5.29 -0.11
N LYS A 708 -12.61 6.63 -0.06
CA LYS A 708 -11.37 7.45 -0.01
C LYS A 708 -10.48 7.38 -1.26
N THR A 709 -11.03 6.95 -2.39
CA THR A 709 -10.36 6.91 -3.70
C THR A 709 -10.60 8.21 -4.48
N ARG A 710 -9.68 8.58 -5.37
CA ARG A 710 -9.79 9.84 -6.16
C ARG A 710 -10.31 9.65 -7.57
N THR A 711 -9.96 8.54 -8.21
CA THR A 711 -10.36 8.22 -9.59
C THR A 711 -11.02 6.83 -9.60
N PRO A 712 -11.95 6.53 -10.51
CA PRO A 712 -12.59 7.44 -11.47
C PRO A 712 -13.35 8.60 -10.82
N GLY A 713 -13.86 9.53 -11.64
CA GLY A 713 -14.63 10.69 -11.17
C GLY A 713 -15.86 10.32 -10.34
N LYS A 714 -16.36 11.25 -9.52
CA LYS A 714 -17.45 11.05 -8.56
C LYS A 714 -18.73 10.51 -9.22
N SER A 715 -19.08 11.04 -10.39
CA SER A 715 -20.27 10.61 -11.18
C SER A 715 -20.19 9.13 -11.56
N PHE A 716 -19.00 8.68 -11.97
CA PHE A 716 -18.74 7.30 -12.34
C PHE A 716 -18.76 6.38 -11.11
N LYS A 717 -18.11 6.79 -10.01
CA LYS A 717 -18.14 6.03 -8.74
C LYS A 717 -19.55 5.87 -8.19
N HIS A 718 -20.36 6.93 -8.23
CA HIS A 718 -21.78 6.86 -7.86
C HIS A 718 -22.49 5.81 -8.69
N THR A 719 -22.34 5.87 -10.02
CA THR A 719 -23.01 4.94 -10.94
C THR A 719 -22.58 3.49 -10.69
N PHE A 720 -21.28 3.23 -10.57
CA PHE A 720 -20.74 1.89 -10.31
C PHE A 720 -21.27 1.30 -8.99
N ARG A 721 -21.25 2.11 -7.92
CA ARG A 721 -21.79 1.73 -6.61
C ARG A 721 -23.31 1.50 -6.64
N GLN A 722 -24.07 2.30 -7.40
CA GLN A 722 -25.50 2.08 -7.57
C GLN A 722 -25.79 0.76 -8.31
N ILE A 723 -25.02 0.42 -9.34
CA ILE A 723 -25.19 -0.85 -10.08
C ILE A 723 -25.03 -2.05 -9.13
N TRP A 724 -23.91 -2.09 -8.38
CA TRP A 724 -23.64 -3.18 -7.44
C TRP A 724 -24.64 -3.21 -6.28
N GLY A 725 -24.93 -2.06 -5.69
CA GLY A 725 -25.86 -1.96 -4.57
C GLY A 725 -27.29 -2.30 -4.96
N ASN A 726 -27.75 -1.90 -6.15
CA ASN A 726 -29.06 -2.29 -6.65
C ASN A 726 -29.14 -3.80 -6.94
N PHE A 727 -28.04 -4.43 -7.37
CA PHE A 727 -28.00 -5.89 -7.51
C PHE A 727 -28.15 -6.59 -6.15
N ILE A 728 -27.49 -6.08 -5.11
CA ILE A 728 -27.59 -6.59 -3.73
C ILE A 728 -28.99 -6.37 -3.15
N ILE A 729 -29.56 -5.17 -3.32
CA ILE A 729 -30.82 -4.76 -2.68
C ILE A 729 -32.05 -5.24 -3.46
N ASN A 730 -31.99 -5.24 -4.78
CA ASN A 730 -33.15 -5.43 -5.65
C ASN A 730 -33.00 -6.63 -6.61
N ASN A 731 -31.95 -7.44 -6.48
CA ASN A 731 -31.67 -8.60 -7.35
C ASN A 731 -31.53 -8.24 -8.84
N SER A 732 -31.23 -6.98 -9.16
CA SER A 732 -31.07 -6.48 -10.53
C SER A 732 -30.02 -5.37 -10.54
N PRO A 733 -29.07 -5.36 -11.49
CA PRO A 733 -28.08 -4.29 -11.59
C PRO A 733 -28.62 -3.04 -12.32
N VAL A 734 -29.87 -3.08 -12.79
CA VAL A 734 -30.48 -2.02 -13.61
C VAL A 734 -30.96 -0.85 -12.73
N ILE A 735 -30.31 0.30 -12.91
CA ILE A 735 -30.52 1.52 -12.13
C ILE A 735 -31.33 2.59 -12.89
N SER A 736 -31.67 3.68 -12.19
CA SER A 736 -32.32 4.83 -12.81
C SER A 736 -31.39 5.55 -13.80
N VAL A 737 -31.95 6.24 -14.80
CA VAL A 737 -31.19 7.12 -15.70
C VAL A 737 -30.46 8.21 -14.91
N GLN A 738 -31.09 8.72 -13.86
CA GLN A 738 -30.49 9.74 -12.98
C GLN A 738 -29.23 9.21 -12.28
N ASP A 739 -29.31 8.01 -11.71
CA ASP A 739 -28.19 7.36 -11.05
C ASP A 739 -27.08 7.02 -12.05
N ALA A 740 -27.44 6.54 -13.24
CA ALA A 740 -26.48 6.21 -14.29
C ALA A 740 -25.73 7.44 -14.84
N LYS A 741 -26.37 8.61 -14.81
CA LYS A 741 -25.72 9.89 -15.16
C LYS A 741 -24.84 10.44 -14.03
N GLY A 742 -24.98 9.95 -12.80
CA GLY A 742 -24.20 10.39 -11.64
C GLY A 742 -24.33 11.87 -11.32
N GLY A 743 -25.48 12.48 -11.63
CA GLY A 743 -25.73 13.92 -11.45
C GLY A 743 -25.07 14.85 -12.47
N VAL A 744 -24.51 14.32 -13.57
CA VAL A 744 -23.86 15.11 -14.62
C VAL A 744 -24.72 15.12 -15.89
N ALA A 745 -25.16 16.32 -16.31
CA ALA A 745 -26.11 16.48 -17.42
C ALA A 745 -25.59 15.93 -18.76
N ASN A 746 -24.30 16.12 -19.05
CA ASN A 746 -23.64 15.68 -20.30
C ASN A 746 -23.31 14.18 -20.33
N SER A 747 -23.69 13.41 -19.30
CA SER A 747 -23.52 11.96 -19.31
C SER A 747 -24.49 11.30 -20.31
N THR A 748 -23.97 10.36 -21.10
CA THR A 748 -24.75 9.56 -22.06
C THR A 748 -24.96 8.16 -21.48
N VAL A 749 -26.21 7.69 -21.49
CA VAL A 749 -26.62 6.38 -20.94
C VAL A 749 -27.73 5.81 -21.84
N PRO A 750 -27.90 4.48 -21.97
CA PRO A 750 -28.95 3.91 -22.80
C PRO A 750 -30.31 4.01 -22.07
N PRO A 751 -31.25 4.89 -22.47
CA PRO A 751 -32.52 5.04 -21.76
C PRO A 751 -33.57 4.03 -22.26
N ILE A 752 -34.52 3.64 -21.40
CA ILE A 752 -35.74 2.96 -21.85
C ILE A 752 -36.78 4.04 -22.19
N GLU A 753 -37.22 4.11 -23.45
CA GLU A 753 -38.23 5.08 -23.92
C GLU A 753 -39.67 4.72 -23.52
N GLU A 754 -39.95 3.45 -23.18
CA GLU A 754 -41.31 3.01 -22.81
C GLU A 754 -41.81 3.63 -21.50
N TYR A 755 -42.81 4.51 -21.64
CA TYR A 755 -43.75 5.06 -20.66
C TYR A 755 -43.35 4.98 -19.17
N GLY A 756 -42.32 5.73 -18.79
CA GLY A 756 -42.16 6.16 -17.39
C GLY A 756 -41.34 5.25 -16.47
N SER A 757 -40.62 4.24 -16.98
CA SER A 757 -39.75 3.41 -16.11
C SER A 757 -38.57 4.19 -15.51
N GLY A 758 -38.07 5.22 -16.21
CA GLY A 758 -36.96 6.08 -15.75
C GLY A 758 -35.63 5.34 -15.55
N LYS A 759 -35.48 4.12 -16.08
CA LYS A 759 -34.31 3.24 -15.93
C LYS A 759 -33.48 3.14 -17.20
N ILE A 760 -32.23 2.72 -17.03
CA ILE A 760 -31.38 2.38 -18.18
C ILE A 760 -31.82 1.07 -18.82
N GLN A 761 -31.65 0.95 -20.13
CA GLN A 761 -31.80 -0.30 -20.86
C GLN A 761 -30.57 -1.15 -20.60
N TRP A 762 -30.75 -2.32 -19.97
CA TRP A 762 -29.71 -3.33 -19.82
C TRP A 762 -30.38 -4.70 -19.70
N PRO A 763 -30.44 -5.46 -20.81
CA PRO A 763 -31.07 -6.77 -20.81
C PRO A 763 -30.25 -7.77 -19.98
N LYS A 764 -30.92 -8.84 -19.56
CA LYS A 764 -30.24 -10.03 -19.04
C LYS A 764 -29.40 -10.66 -20.15
N TRP A 765 -28.33 -11.35 -19.77
CA TRP A 765 -27.50 -12.13 -20.66
C TRP A 765 -28.34 -13.17 -21.39
N ASN A 766 -28.24 -13.18 -22.72
CA ASN A 766 -28.82 -14.16 -23.61
C ASN A 766 -27.68 -14.69 -24.50
N VAL A 767 -27.55 -16.00 -24.65
CA VAL A 767 -26.48 -16.61 -25.47
C VAL A 767 -26.70 -16.35 -26.96
N GLU A 768 -27.96 -16.24 -27.40
CA GLU A 768 -28.31 -15.98 -28.80
C GLU A 768 -28.09 -14.50 -29.17
N GLU A 769 -28.30 -13.60 -28.21
CA GLU A 769 -28.13 -12.15 -28.36
C GLU A 769 -27.33 -11.59 -27.17
N PRO A 770 -26.02 -11.87 -27.08
CA PRO A 770 -25.24 -11.54 -25.89
C PRO A 770 -24.93 -10.05 -25.86
N VAL A 771 -25.54 -9.35 -24.90
CA VAL A 771 -25.35 -7.92 -24.70
C VAL A 771 -24.62 -7.66 -23.38
N LEU A 772 -23.60 -6.80 -23.43
CA LEU A 772 -22.92 -6.28 -22.24
C LEU A 772 -23.13 -4.78 -22.09
N LEU A 773 -23.06 -4.29 -20.86
CA LEU A 773 -23.00 -2.85 -20.57
C LEU A 773 -21.54 -2.39 -20.58
N ASN A 774 -21.21 -1.44 -21.45
CA ASN A 774 -19.89 -0.81 -21.47
C ASN A 774 -19.90 0.40 -20.53
N LEU A 775 -19.19 0.29 -19.39
CA LEU A 775 -19.07 1.35 -18.41
C LEU A 775 -17.84 2.21 -18.73
N ASN A 776 -18.03 3.30 -19.48
CA ASN A 776 -16.97 4.23 -19.82
C ASN A 776 -17.24 5.65 -19.27
N SER A 777 -16.23 6.51 -19.34
CA SER A 777 -16.30 7.92 -18.96
C SER A 777 -15.45 8.77 -19.90
N THR A 778 -15.83 10.04 -20.07
CA THR A 778 -15.06 11.04 -20.82
C THR A 778 -14.88 12.32 -20.00
N GLY A 779 -14.09 13.25 -20.53
CA GLY A 779 -13.77 14.51 -19.88
C GLY A 779 -12.82 14.34 -18.69
N GLY A 780 -12.93 15.23 -17.72
CA GLY A 780 -12.02 15.30 -16.59
C GLY A 780 -10.65 15.91 -16.93
N ARG A 781 -9.82 16.07 -15.91
CA ARG A 781 -8.45 16.54 -16.03
C ARG A 781 -7.51 15.34 -16.19
N PRO A 782 -6.71 15.28 -17.27
CA PRO A 782 -5.77 14.19 -17.46
C PRO A 782 -4.63 14.29 -16.44
N TYR A 783 -4.24 13.14 -15.90
CA TYR A 783 -3.08 12.95 -15.05
C TYR A 783 -2.26 11.80 -15.60
N ARG A 784 -1.01 12.06 -16.00
CA ARG A 784 -0.13 11.04 -16.54
C ARG A 784 0.59 10.31 -15.41
N VAL A 785 0.44 8.99 -15.40
CA VAL A 785 1.11 8.08 -14.47
C VAL A 785 2.19 7.34 -15.24
N GLN A 786 3.43 7.44 -14.79
CA GLN A 786 4.54 6.64 -15.30
C GLN A 786 4.97 5.64 -14.23
N THR A 787 4.52 4.40 -14.38
CA THR A 787 4.79 3.32 -13.42
C THR A 787 6.19 2.74 -13.67
N THR A 788 6.51 2.42 -14.92
CA THR A 788 7.84 1.99 -15.39
C THR A 788 8.17 2.67 -16.73
N VAL A 789 9.33 2.36 -17.31
CA VAL A 789 9.67 2.83 -18.67
C VAL A 789 8.75 2.22 -19.73
N ASP A 790 8.26 1.01 -19.49
CA ASP A 790 7.41 0.26 -20.43
C ASP A 790 5.91 0.34 -20.11
N LEU A 791 5.54 0.80 -18.91
CA LEU A 791 4.15 0.96 -18.46
C LEU A 791 3.88 2.38 -17.95
N TYR A 792 3.14 3.14 -18.76
CA TYR A 792 2.64 4.46 -18.43
C TYR A 792 1.26 4.67 -19.06
N TYR A 793 0.41 5.46 -18.43
CA TYR A 793 -0.98 5.69 -18.86
C TYR A 793 -1.50 7.03 -18.34
N SER A 794 -2.64 7.46 -18.87
CA SER A 794 -3.37 8.62 -18.38
C SER A 794 -4.59 8.18 -17.58
N THR A 795 -4.81 8.78 -16.43
CA THR A 795 -6.08 8.70 -15.68
C THR A 795 -6.75 10.07 -15.71
N TYR A 796 -8.07 10.10 -15.51
CA TYR A 796 -8.87 11.31 -15.59
C TYR A 796 -9.56 11.54 -14.26
N SER A 797 -9.33 12.70 -13.67
CA SER A 797 -9.94 13.07 -12.39
C SER A 797 -10.90 14.22 -12.55
N ASP A 798 -11.79 14.38 -11.58
CA ASP A 798 -12.63 15.57 -11.47
C ASP A 798 -11.82 16.88 -11.33
N PRO A 799 -12.44 18.04 -11.63
CA PRO A 799 -13.80 18.20 -12.16
C PRO A 799 -13.91 17.88 -13.65
N GLY A 800 -15.13 17.53 -14.09
CA GLY A 800 -15.50 17.44 -15.50
C GLY A 800 -15.59 16.02 -16.07
N VAL A 801 -15.52 14.99 -15.22
CA VAL A 801 -15.76 13.60 -15.67
C VAL A 801 -17.26 13.40 -15.90
N SER A 802 -17.65 12.95 -17.09
CA SER A 802 -19.01 12.53 -17.43
C SER A 802 -19.04 11.07 -17.85
N ASN A 803 -20.14 10.39 -17.55
CA ASN A 803 -20.31 8.98 -17.87
C ASN A 803 -20.68 8.82 -19.35
N VAL A 804 -20.10 7.81 -20.00
CA VAL A 804 -20.44 7.38 -21.36
C VAL A 804 -20.74 5.90 -21.27
N ILE A 805 -21.99 5.58 -20.96
CA ILE A 805 -22.46 4.21 -20.80
C ILE A 805 -23.25 3.84 -22.04
N SER A 806 -22.96 2.67 -22.59
CA SER A 806 -23.62 2.15 -23.78
C SER A 806 -23.82 0.65 -23.68
N LEU A 807 -24.78 0.13 -24.45
CA LEU A 807 -24.86 -1.31 -24.71
C LEU A 807 -23.88 -1.68 -25.82
N ALA A 808 -23.38 -2.91 -25.74
CA ALA A 808 -22.48 -3.48 -26.73
C ALA A 808 -22.89 -4.93 -27.02
N ASP A 809 -22.84 -5.31 -28.30
CA ASP A 809 -22.89 -6.70 -28.73
C ASP A 809 -21.59 -7.38 -28.28
N ALA A 810 -21.71 -8.26 -27.29
CA ALA A 810 -20.59 -8.95 -26.68
C ALA A 810 -19.96 -9.98 -27.64
N ALA A 811 -20.68 -10.46 -28.66
CA ALA A 811 -20.13 -11.35 -29.67
C ALA A 811 -19.17 -10.60 -30.60
N ALA A 812 -19.57 -9.42 -31.07
CA ALA A 812 -18.81 -8.60 -32.01
C ALA A 812 -17.75 -7.69 -31.34
N TRP A 813 -17.90 -7.39 -30.04
CA TRP A 813 -17.04 -6.46 -29.29
C TRP A 813 -15.54 -6.73 -29.47
N GLU A 814 -14.75 -5.67 -29.59
CA GLU A 814 -13.27 -5.71 -29.64
C GLU A 814 -12.73 -6.67 -30.71
N GLY A 815 -13.31 -6.59 -31.91
CA GLY A 815 -12.88 -7.39 -33.05
C GLY A 815 -13.31 -8.84 -32.96
N GLY A 816 -14.55 -9.12 -32.55
CA GLY A 816 -15.09 -10.48 -32.49
C GLY A 816 -14.64 -11.27 -31.27
N ARG A 817 -14.52 -10.62 -30.11
CA ARG A 817 -14.11 -11.25 -28.84
C ARG A 817 -14.97 -12.46 -28.47
N GLY A 818 -16.27 -12.47 -28.75
CA GLY A 818 -17.12 -13.62 -28.49
C GLY A 818 -16.59 -14.91 -29.15
N LYS A 819 -16.14 -14.82 -30.40
CA LYS A 819 -15.52 -15.97 -31.11
C LYS A 819 -14.23 -16.42 -30.44
N ARG A 820 -13.40 -15.49 -29.97
CA ARG A 820 -12.17 -15.83 -29.22
C ARG A 820 -12.51 -16.49 -27.88
N CYS A 821 -13.58 -16.07 -27.22
CA CYS A 821 -14.03 -16.72 -25.99
C CYS A 821 -14.64 -18.10 -26.21
N GLU A 822 -15.32 -18.34 -27.32
CA GLU A 822 -15.72 -19.69 -27.73
C GLU A 822 -14.52 -20.57 -28.07
N PHE A 823 -13.50 -20.01 -28.72
CA PHE A 823 -12.22 -20.70 -28.94
C PHE A 823 -11.60 -21.15 -27.60
N TRP A 824 -11.47 -20.25 -26.62
CA TRP A 824 -10.97 -20.61 -25.29
C TRP A 824 -11.86 -21.63 -24.57
N LYS A 825 -13.19 -21.54 -24.72
CA LYS A 825 -14.13 -22.52 -24.16
C LYS A 825 -13.87 -23.91 -24.74
N SER A 826 -13.66 -24.00 -26.06
CA SER A 826 -13.38 -25.26 -26.77
C SER A 826 -12.01 -25.86 -26.40
N MET A 827 -11.05 -25.02 -26.03
CA MET A 827 -9.75 -25.46 -25.58
C MET A 827 -9.70 -25.71 -24.08
N ALA A 828 -10.74 -25.40 -23.30
CA ALA A 828 -10.63 -25.29 -21.85
C ALA A 828 -10.20 -26.59 -21.14
N SER A 829 -10.51 -27.76 -21.71
CA SER A 829 -10.03 -29.06 -21.22
C SER A 829 -8.56 -29.35 -21.56
N LYS A 830 -8.02 -28.60 -22.53
CA LYS A 830 -6.63 -28.70 -23.00
C LYS A 830 -5.76 -27.60 -22.44
N ILE A 831 -6.31 -26.41 -22.11
CA ILE A 831 -5.57 -25.26 -21.56
C ILE A 831 -4.74 -25.77 -20.38
N PRO A 832 -3.40 -25.92 -20.51
CA PRO A 832 -2.57 -26.05 -19.35
C PRO A 832 -2.50 -24.69 -18.70
N TYR A 833 -2.25 -24.68 -17.41
CA TYR A 833 -1.27 -23.78 -16.88
C TYR A 833 -0.15 -24.63 -16.31
#